data_AF-A0A2W5TSS1-F1
#
_entry.id   AF-A0A2W5TSS1-F1
#
_cell.length_a   1.000
_cell.length_b   1.000
_cell.length_c   1.000
_cell.angle_alpha   90.00
_cell.angle_beta   90.00
_cell.angle_gamma   90.00
#
_symmetry.space_group_name_H-M   'P 1'
#
loop_
_entity.id
_entity.type
_entity.pdbx_description
1 polymer ?
#
loop_
_entity_poly.entity_id
_entity_poly.type
_entity_poly.pdbx_seq_one_letter_code
_entity_poly.pdbx_strand_id
1 'polypeptide(L)'
;MSNELRFDGKVVVVTGAGAGLGRSHALFFGSRGAKVVVNDLGGSATGAGKSSGAADKVVEEIKAAGGTAVANYDSVEDGEKIIKTAIDAFGRIDVLINNAGILRDVSFAKMTKDDWDLVMRVHVNGAFKCTHAAWPYMRDQGYGRILFTASAAGIYGNFGQANYSAAKLGLVGFSNTLAIEGEKKNVRVNTIAPIAASRLTETVLPKEVLENLKPEYVTPLVGWLAHHDCTETGGLFEVGGGYYGKLRWERTEGRTFKLGRDIAPEAIQSAWSQITDFGKSTHPANITEALGPVMENLSSKSKGGNQFIDVDLALGHELPEQTTKYDERDLALYALGVGAGRNPTDTKDLHVVYERHGDGFFALPTYGVIPALNAIFKLASEGKTAPGLNYGLDRILHGEQYLEVLRPLPAAAKLKHKARISEILDKGKHAIVVTHIDSYDADSGELLVKNDVSMVVRGAGGWGGERGPSVEVNVPPERPADVVVNEKTDASQALLYRLSGDWNPLHVDPEFATAFGFDRPILHGLCTFGFVGRAAINAFANGDPRTFKSIKVRFAESVFPGETLKIELWKESELRVLVRATAVERNKVVISNAAVEFYAEIPKPKKAPEVAAAAGATVTTPQTFDAIAAHVAKNPDLTKIATVYQFNLSNPVSNWVLDLKKGEVKPGSVDKADCTLSLSDADWLDMVSGKADPLKLFQGGKLKIAGNVMASQKLDFLKKIDKSAAPVATTAAPATTAPTQAAEVIAPKVFKALQDRFTKTPELAKEVNAVIAFKVKDAGFEFTADLSSATPSIKPGFDAKADTRIILTDDALAALSKGETAQSLYQHGALRIDGSLTAAHRLGFLKSLV
;
A
#
# COMPACT_ATOMS: atom_id res chain seq x y z
N MET A 1 -6.49 47.10 -22.52
CA MET A 1 -5.52 47.91 -21.74
C MET A 1 -4.25 47.10 -21.62
N SER A 2 -3.09 47.67 -21.93
CA SER A 2 -1.84 46.92 -22.11
C SER A 2 -1.34 46.31 -20.80
N ASN A 3 -1.23 44.97 -20.75
CA ASN A 3 -0.62 44.18 -19.67
C ASN A 3 0.92 44.34 -19.61
N GLU A 4 1.44 45.53 -19.87
CA GLU A 4 2.88 45.78 -19.95
C GLU A 4 3.45 46.09 -18.55
N LEU A 5 4.48 45.35 -18.12
CA LEU A 5 5.21 45.66 -16.87
C LEU A 5 6.00 46.97 -17.04
N ARG A 6 5.78 47.93 -16.13
CA ARG A 6 6.35 49.28 -16.17
C ARG A 6 7.04 49.66 -14.86
N PHE A 7 7.94 50.64 -14.95
CA PHE A 7 8.79 51.12 -13.85
C PHE A 7 8.67 52.63 -13.66
N ASP A 8 7.51 53.19 -14.00
CA ASP A 8 7.27 54.63 -13.89
C ASP A 8 7.50 55.10 -12.44
N GLY A 9 8.27 56.17 -12.29
CA GLY A 9 8.62 56.73 -10.97
C GLY A 9 9.68 55.95 -10.19
N LYS A 10 10.21 54.84 -10.73
CA LYS A 10 11.29 54.07 -10.12
C LYS A 10 12.67 54.55 -10.57
N VAL A 11 13.63 54.55 -9.65
CA VAL A 11 15.04 54.81 -9.94
C VAL A 11 15.83 53.51 -9.94
N VAL A 12 16.47 53.22 -11.07
CA VAL A 12 17.21 51.98 -11.32
C VAL A 12 18.70 52.29 -11.50
N VAL A 13 19.54 51.70 -10.65
CA VAL A 13 21.00 51.76 -10.80
C VAL A 13 21.50 50.45 -11.40
N VAL A 14 22.23 50.54 -12.51
CA VAL A 14 22.87 49.38 -13.14
C VAL A 14 24.38 49.60 -13.18
N THR A 15 25.13 48.78 -12.47
CA THR A 15 26.60 48.82 -12.49
C THR A 15 27.15 48.06 -13.69
N GLY A 16 28.22 48.56 -14.33
CA GLY A 16 28.78 47.95 -15.55
C GLY A 16 27.82 47.98 -16.73
N ALA A 17 27.11 49.10 -16.90
CA ALA A 17 26.04 49.28 -17.86
C ALA A 17 26.47 49.83 -19.23
N GLY A 18 27.76 50.02 -19.46
CA GLY A 18 28.29 50.55 -20.72
C GLY A 18 28.30 49.54 -21.88
N ALA A 19 28.17 48.23 -21.59
CA ALA A 19 28.12 47.18 -22.59
C ALA A 19 27.37 45.92 -22.10
N GLY A 20 27.17 44.96 -23.00
CA GLY A 20 26.68 43.61 -22.68
C GLY A 20 25.34 43.58 -21.91
N LEU A 21 25.28 42.73 -20.88
CA LEU A 21 24.10 42.55 -20.02
C LEU A 21 23.66 43.86 -19.36
N GLY A 22 24.59 44.60 -18.75
CA GLY A 22 24.27 45.86 -18.08
C GLY A 22 23.65 46.89 -19.02
N ARG A 23 24.19 47.04 -20.25
CA ARG A 23 23.58 47.90 -21.28
C ARG A 23 22.16 47.45 -21.64
N SER A 24 21.96 46.16 -21.85
CA SER A 24 20.64 45.60 -22.17
C SER A 24 19.62 45.88 -21.06
N HIS A 25 20.03 45.70 -19.79
CA HIS A 25 19.20 46.04 -18.64
C HIS A 25 18.86 47.54 -18.59
N ALA A 26 19.85 48.41 -18.73
CA ALA A 26 19.65 49.86 -18.67
C ALA A 26 18.69 50.35 -19.75
N LEU A 27 18.84 49.89 -21.00
CA LEU A 27 17.95 50.21 -22.11
C LEU A 27 16.53 49.71 -21.86
N PHE A 28 16.37 48.49 -21.34
CA PHE A 28 15.06 47.94 -21.00
C PHE A 28 14.36 48.79 -19.94
N PHE A 29 15.00 49.08 -18.80
CA PHE A 29 14.38 49.88 -17.75
C PHE A 29 14.05 51.31 -18.23
N GLY A 30 14.94 51.93 -19.01
CA GLY A 30 14.69 53.23 -19.64
C GLY A 30 13.46 53.21 -20.55
N SER A 31 13.32 52.17 -21.39
CA SER A 31 12.15 52.00 -22.28
C SER A 31 10.84 51.76 -21.53
N ARG A 32 10.92 51.31 -20.26
CA ARG A 32 9.77 51.01 -19.39
C ARG A 32 9.49 52.09 -18.34
N GLY A 33 10.03 53.30 -18.54
CA GLY A 33 9.69 54.49 -17.75
C GLY A 33 10.51 54.71 -16.47
N ALA A 34 11.53 53.88 -16.23
CA ALA A 34 12.44 54.10 -15.12
C ALA A 34 13.37 55.30 -15.37
N LYS A 35 13.80 55.95 -14.28
CA LYS A 35 14.95 56.87 -14.29
C LYS A 35 16.21 56.05 -14.02
N VAL A 36 17.14 56.00 -14.98
CA VAL A 36 18.26 55.05 -14.94
C VAL A 36 19.57 55.75 -14.62
N VAL A 37 20.32 55.24 -13.64
CA VAL A 37 21.74 55.56 -13.45
C VAL A 37 22.57 54.50 -14.17
N VAL A 38 23.25 54.92 -15.23
CA VAL A 38 24.15 54.08 -16.03
C VAL A 38 25.55 54.24 -15.46
N ASN A 39 25.97 53.31 -14.60
CA ASN A 39 27.34 53.28 -14.09
C ASN A 39 28.22 52.43 -15.00
N ASP A 40 29.36 52.97 -15.43
CA ASP A 40 30.42 52.18 -16.05
C ASP A 40 31.79 52.88 -15.89
N LEU A 41 32.81 52.11 -15.49
CA LEU A 41 34.18 52.61 -15.39
C LEU A 41 34.82 52.86 -16.77
N GLY A 42 34.34 52.16 -17.81
CA GLY A 42 34.87 52.21 -19.17
C GLY A 42 36.21 51.48 -19.35
N GLY A 43 36.54 50.56 -18.44
CA GLY A 43 37.74 49.73 -18.51
C GLY A 43 37.59 48.49 -19.40
N SER A 44 38.69 47.75 -19.60
CA SER A 44 38.71 46.47 -20.31
C SER A 44 38.09 45.34 -19.47
N ALA A 45 37.77 44.21 -20.13
CA ALA A 45 37.28 43.00 -19.44
C ALA A 45 38.29 42.41 -18.44
N THR A 46 39.57 42.79 -18.53
CA THR A 46 40.65 42.37 -17.61
C THR A 46 40.89 43.37 -16.47
N GLY A 47 40.08 44.43 -16.38
CA GLY A 47 40.14 45.45 -15.34
C GLY A 47 41.16 46.56 -15.57
N ALA A 48 41.58 46.82 -16.82
CA ALA A 48 42.54 47.87 -17.15
C ALA A 48 41.87 49.09 -17.82
N GLY A 49 42.31 50.30 -17.46
CA GLY A 49 41.85 51.56 -18.07
C GLY A 49 40.55 52.13 -17.47
N LYS A 50 40.24 53.38 -17.85
CA LYS A 50 39.03 54.13 -17.46
C LYS A 50 38.60 55.04 -18.62
N SER A 51 37.30 55.13 -18.90
CA SER A 51 36.73 56.00 -19.94
C SER A 51 35.29 56.40 -19.61
N SER A 52 34.94 57.68 -19.75
CA SER A 52 33.54 58.12 -19.57
C SER A 52 32.63 57.68 -20.72
N GLY A 53 33.20 57.53 -21.92
CA GLY A 53 32.43 57.35 -23.16
C GLY A 53 31.60 56.07 -23.25
N ALA A 54 31.84 55.07 -22.39
CA ALA A 54 31.03 53.85 -22.35
C ALA A 54 29.64 54.12 -21.74
N ALA A 55 29.60 54.78 -20.57
CA ALA A 55 28.34 55.14 -19.91
C ALA A 55 27.59 56.22 -20.70
N ASP A 56 28.30 57.23 -21.21
CA ASP A 56 27.71 58.36 -21.95
C ASP A 56 26.90 57.88 -23.17
N LYS A 57 27.45 56.92 -23.94
CA LYS A 57 26.75 56.36 -25.12
C LYS A 57 25.40 55.76 -24.77
N VAL A 58 25.34 54.97 -23.70
CA VAL A 58 24.10 54.29 -23.29
C VAL A 58 23.09 55.31 -22.74
N VAL A 59 23.54 56.33 -22.03
CA VAL A 59 22.68 57.44 -21.60
C VAL A 59 22.06 58.16 -22.79
N GLU A 60 22.85 58.48 -23.81
CA GLU A 60 22.35 59.14 -25.02
C GLU A 60 21.39 58.25 -25.81
N GLU A 61 21.62 56.93 -25.87
CA GLU A 61 20.66 55.97 -26.44
C GLU A 61 19.33 55.96 -25.69
N ILE A 62 19.35 55.95 -24.35
CA ILE A 62 18.13 55.99 -23.53
C ILE A 62 17.36 57.30 -23.78
N LYS A 63 18.06 58.44 -23.78
CA LYS A 63 17.45 59.75 -24.04
C LYS A 63 16.88 59.86 -25.45
N ALA A 64 17.60 59.36 -26.46
CA ALA A 64 17.13 59.34 -27.85
C ALA A 64 15.87 58.48 -28.02
N ALA A 65 15.72 57.44 -27.20
CA ALA A 65 14.51 56.62 -27.13
C ALA A 65 13.39 57.22 -26.24
N GLY A 66 13.56 58.44 -25.73
CA GLY A 66 12.56 59.15 -24.91
C GLY A 66 12.60 58.81 -23.41
N GLY A 67 13.60 58.07 -22.94
CA GLY A 67 13.79 57.73 -21.52
C GLY A 67 14.58 58.79 -20.74
N THR A 68 14.73 58.58 -19.43
CA THR A 68 15.52 59.45 -18.54
C THR A 68 16.71 58.69 -17.97
N ALA A 69 17.93 59.19 -18.19
CA ALA A 69 19.14 58.58 -17.64
C ALA A 69 20.24 59.60 -17.31
N VAL A 70 21.11 59.23 -16.36
CA VAL A 70 22.34 59.95 -15.99
C VAL A 70 23.50 58.96 -15.91
N ALA A 71 24.71 59.39 -16.30
CA ALA A 71 25.91 58.57 -16.24
C ALA A 71 26.58 58.67 -14.86
N ASN A 72 27.25 57.60 -14.45
CA ASN A 72 28.24 57.60 -13.38
C ASN A 72 29.52 56.87 -13.85
N TYR A 73 30.68 57.39 -13.47
CA TYR A 73 32.00 56.94 -13.97
C TYR A 73 32.90 56.36 -12.88
N ASP A 74 32.35 56.11 -11.69
CA ASP A 74 33.10 55.61 -10.55
C ASP A 74 33.27 54.08 -10.62
N SER A 75 34.33 53.58 -9.99
CA SER A 75 34.47 52.14 -9.76
C SER A 75 33.40 51.70 -8.76
N VAL A 76 32.92 50.46 -8.88
CA VAL A 76 32.07 49.83 -7.85
C VAL A 76 32.77 49.72 -6.49
N GLU A 77 34.09 49.84 -6.47
CA GLU A 77 34.87 50.00 -5.25
C GLU A 77 34.56 51.29 -4.49
N ASP A 78 33.91 52.28 -5.11
CA ASP A 78 33.42 53.52 -4.49
C ASP A 78 31.88 53.57 -4.56
N GLY A 79 31.22 52.47 -4.20
CA GLY A 79 29.78 52.27 -4.36
C GLY A 79 28.91 53.39 -3.78
N GLU A 80 29.37 54.07 -2.73
CA GLU A 80 28.70 55.25 -2.15
C GLU A 80 28.54 56.40 -3.15
N LYS A 81 29.53 56.63 -4.03
CA LYS A 81 29.46 57.69 -5.06
C LYS A 81 28.44 57.35 -6.14
N ILE A 82 28.36 56.06 -6.50
CA ILE A 82 27.39 55.55 -7.47
C ILE A 82 25.96 55.77 -6.96
N ILE A 83 25.69 55.37 -5.71
CA ILE A 83 24.37 55.57 -5.11
C ILE A 83 24.08 57.05 -4.91
N LYS A 84 25.09 57.85 -4.52
CA LYS A 84 24.94 59.31 -4.42
C LYS A 84 24.48 59.93 -5.74
N THR A 85 24.95 59.47 -6.90
CA THR A 85 24.45 59.95 -8.21
C THR A 85 22.94 59.73 -8.37
N ALA A 86 22.41 58.58 -7.92
CA ALA A 86 20.97 58.31 -7.95
C ALA A 86 20.18 59.27 -7.05
N ILE A 87 20.69 59.51 -5.84
CA ILE A 87 20.08 60.40 -4.86
C ILE A 87 20.13 61.87 -5.34
N ASP A 88 21.28 62.34 -5.81
CA ASP A 88 21.44 63.72 -6.29
C ASP A 88 20.56 64.00 -7.52
N ALA A 89 20.51 63.07 -8.48
CA ALA A 89 19.79 63.28 -9.73
C ALA A 89 18.28 63.06 -9.60
N PHE A 90 17.86 62.08 -8.78
CA PHE A 90 16.48 61.59 -8.79
C PHE A 90 15.84 61.47 -7.40
N GLY A 91 16.59 61.73 -6.32
CA GLY A 91 16.08 61.80 -4.94
C GLY A 91 15.80 60.46 -4.25
N ARG A 92 16.02 59.32 -4.92
CA ARG A 92 15.72 57.98 -4.40
C ARG A 92 16.49 56.89 -5.15
N ILE A 93 16.44 55.66 -4.63
CA ILE A 93 16.84 54.43 -5.32
C ILE A 93 15.83 53.32 -5.04
N ASP A 94 15.40 52.61 -6.08
CA ASP A 94 14.39 51.56 -5.99
C ASP A 94 14.92 50.18 -6.39
N VAL A 95 15.78 50.16 -7.41
CA VAL A 95 16.37 48.93 -7.97
C VAL A 95 17.87 49.11 -8.07
N LEU A 96 18.63 48.12 -7.59
CA LEU A 96 20.08 48.02 -7.77
C LEU A 96 20.43 46.70 -8.46
N ILE A 97 21.10 46.80 -9.60
CA ILE A 97 21.59 45.64 -10.37
C ILE A 97 23.12 45.62 -10.31
N ASN A 98 23.64 44.77 -9.43
CA ASN A 98 25.07 44.52 -9.25
C ASN A 98 25.58 43.57 -10.36
N ASN A 99 25.88 44.17 -11.51
CA ASN A 99 26.31 43.48 -12.74
C ASN A 99 27.80 43.69 -13.09
N ALA A 100 28.46 44.74 -12.58
CA ALA A 100 29.86 45.02 -12.92
C ALA A 100 30.78 43.82 -12.63
N GLY A 101 31.71 43.56 -13.54
CA GLY A 101 32.58 42.40 -13.44
C GLY A 101 33.73 42.40 -14.43
N ILE A 102 34.77 41.66 -14.06
CA ILE A 102 36.02 41.46 -14.81
C ILE A 102 36.46 39.99 -14.73
N LEU A 103 37.42 39.60 -15.58
CA LEU A 103 38.00 38.25 -15.58
C LEU A 103 39.53 38.30 -15.49
N ARG A 104 40.09 37.34 -14.74
CA ARG A 104 41.53 37.08 -14.56
C ARG A 104 41.74 35.57 -14.52
N ASP A 105 41.39 34.94 -15.65
CA ASP A 105 41.37 33.50 -15.78
C ASP A 105 42.79 32.96 -15.90
N VAL A 106 43.15 32.06 -15.00
CA VAL A 106 44.46 31.44 -14.91
C VAL A 106 44.35 30.16 -14.05
N SER A 107 45.11 29.12 -14.39
CA SER A 107 45.12 27.91 -13.57
C SER A 107 45.52 28.21 -12.13
N PHE A 108 44.96 27.49 -11.16
CA PHE A 108 45.12 27.81 -9.73
C PHE A 108 46.59 27.96 -9.33
N ALA A 109 47.47 27.07 -9.80
CA ALA A 109 48.90 27.12 -9.51
C ALA A 109 49.63 28.36 -10.06
N LYS A 110 49.08 29.02 -11.09
CA LYS A 110 49.66 30.21 -11.73
C LYS A 110 48.97 31.51 -11.28
N MET A 111 47.92 31.41 -10.47
CA MET A 111 47.14 32.56 -10.01
C MET A 111 47.97 33.43 -9.08
N THR A 112 48.15 34.69 -9.43
CA THR A 112 48.81 35.64 -8.54
C THR A 112 47.83 36.18 -7.50
N LYS A 113 48.35 36.75 -6.41
CA LYS A 113 47.53 37.43 -5.40
C LYS A 113 46.72 38.57 -6.03
N ASP A 114 47.29 39.30 -6.98
CA ASP A 114 46.62 40.42 -7.64
C ASP A 114 45.45 39.94 -8.51
N ASP A 115 45.61 38.80 -9.19
CA ASP A 115 44.51 38.18 -9.96
C ASP A 115 43.34 37.78 -9.05
N TRP A 116 43.63 37.27 -7.84
CA TRP A 116 42.61 36.98 -6.84
C TRP A 116 41.95 38.25 -6.29
N ASP A 117 42.76 39.16 -5.74
CA ASP A 117 42.30 40.34 -5.05
C ASP A 117 41.47 41.23 -5.97
N LEU A 118 41.90 41.43 -7.22
CA LEU A 118 41.20 42.30 -8.15
C LEU A 118 39.79 41.76 -8.47
N VAL A 119 39.65 40.45 -8.68
CA VAL A 119 38.35 39.80 -8.89
C VAL A 119 37.47 39.96 -7.65
N MET A 120 38.00 39.73 -6.45
CA MET A 120 37.22 39.89 -5.20
C MET A 120 36.81 41.35 -4.95
N ARG A 121 37.70 42.31 -5.21
CA ARG A 121 37.42 43.74 -5.04
C ARG A 121 36.29 44.22 -5.93
N VAL A 122 36.30 43.84 -7.21
CA VAL A 122 35.26 44.27 -8.17
C VAL A 122 33.94 43.53 -7.94
N HIS A 123 33.96 42.20 -7.86
CA HIS A 123 32.72 41.42 -7.83
C HIS A 123 32.05 41.41 -6.47
N VAL A 124 32.78 41.04 -5.40
CA VAL A 124 32.20 40.86 -4.07
C VAL A 124 32.18 42.18 -3.31
N ASN A 125 33.35 42.82 -3.14
CA ASN A 125 33.41 44.06 -2.37
C ASN A 125 32.69 45.21 -3.07
N GLY A 126 32.74 45.28 -4.41
CA GLY A 126 32.02 46.28 -5.17
C GLY A 126 30.50 46.15 -5.01
N ALA A 127 29.98 44.93 -5.13
CA ALA A 127 28.56 44.66 -4.92
C ALA A 127 28.14 44.92 -3.46
N PHE A 128 28.98 44.56 -2.49
CA PHE A 128 28.79 44.91 -1.08
C PHE A 128 28.70 46.42 -0.89
N LYS A 129 29.66 47.21 -1.38
CA LYS A 129 29.70 48.67 -1.19
C LYS A 129 28.50 49.35 -1.83
N CYS A 130 28.15 48.99 -3.07
CA CYS A 130 26.96 49.53 -3.74
C CYS A 130 25.69 49.20 -2.98
N THR A 131 25.52 47.94 -2.56
CA THR A 131 24.33 47.50 -1.84
C THR A 131 24.23 48.13 -0.46
N HIS A 132 25.33 48.18 0.28
CA HIS A 132 25.40 48.80 1.60
C HIS A 132 25.07 50.30 1.54
N ALA A 133 25.54 51.01 0.50
CA ALA A 133 25.19 52.41 0.30
C ALA A 133 23.70 52.62 -0.08
N ALA A 134 23.10 51.69 -0.83
CA ALA A 134 21.68 51.73 -1.20
C ALA A 134 20.73 51.32 -0.05
N TRP A 135 21.19 50.45 0.84
CA TRP A 135 20.36 49.75 1.83
C TRP A 135 19.55 50.68 2.74
N PRO A 136 20.11 51.75 3.35
CA PRO A 136 19.32 52.63 4.22
C PRO A 136 18.14 53.26 3.50
N TYR A 137 18.33 53.72 2.24
CA TYR A 137 17.27 54.32 1.44
C TYR A 137 16.14 53.33 1.15
N MET A 138 16.49 52.11 0.72
CA MET A 138 15.50 51.06 0.43
C MET A 138 14.74 50.60 1.67
N ARG A 139 15.46 50.43 2.79
CA ARG A 139 14.90 50.04 4.09
C ARG A 139 13.91 51.09 4.61
N ASP A 140 14.31 52.36 4.60
CA ASP A 140 13.54 53.45 5.20
C ASP A 140 12.31 53.80 4.36
N GLN A 141 12.39 53.65 3.02
CA GLN A 141 11.24 53.85 2.14
C GLN A 141 10.28 52.64 2.08
N GLY A 142 10.66 51.49 2.63
CA GLY A 142 9.84 50.26 2.60
C GLY A 142 9.71 49.64 1.21
N TYR A 143 10.70 49.81 0.34
CA TYR A 143 10.75 49.22 -1.00
C TYR A 143 12.20 49.10 -1.47
N GLY A 144 12.58 47.92 -1.97
CA GLY A 144 13.84 47.74 -2.67
C GLY A 144 13.86 46.46 -3.50
N ARG A 145 14.60 46.47 -4.61
CA ARG A 145 14.88 45.29 -5.42
C ARG A 145 16.37 45.26 -5.72
N ILE A 146 17.06 44.21 -5.28
CA ILE A 146 18.49 44.05 -5.47
C ILE A 146 18.74 42.77 -6.25
N LEU A 147 19.54 42.88 -7.30
CA LEU A 147 19.97 41.73 -8.09
C LEU A 147 21.48 41.60 -8.05
N PHE A 148 21.95 40.38 -7.80
CA PHE A 148 23.35 40.00 -7.94
C PHE A 148 23.56 39.12 -9.17
N THR A 149 24.66 39.35 -9.87
CA THR A 149 25.07 38.52 -11.00
C THR A 149 26.12 37.49 -10.55
N ALA A 150 25.67 36.26 -10.30
CA ALA A 150 26.50 35.07 -10.13
C ALA A 150 26.94 34.50 -11.50
N SER A 151 27.23 33.21 -11.59
CA SER A 151 27.53 32.51 -12.84
C SER A 151 27.43 31.00 -12.67
N ALA A 152 27.26 30.26 -13.78
CA ALA A 152 27.40 28.81 -13.80
C ALA A 152 28.78 28.35 -13.30
N ALA A 153 29.85 29.09 -13.61
CA ALA A 153 31.19 28.81 -13.09
C ALA A 153 31.26 28.93 -11.55
N GLY A 154 30.47 29.80 -10.93
CA GLY A 154 30.33 29.87 -9.47
C GLY A 154 29.58 28.66 -8.91
N ILE A 155 28.48 28.28 -9.55
CA ILE A 155 27.60 27.19 -9.07
C ILE A 155 28.26 25.82 -9.21
N TYR A 156 28.89 25.55 -10.36
CA TYR A 156 29.39 24.22 -10.73
C TYR A 156 30.91 24.10 -10.73
N GLY A 157 31.63 25.22 -10.61
CA GLY A 157 33.08 25.29 -10.85
C GLY A 157 33.43 25.37 -12.34
N ASN A 158 34.59 25.96 -12.65
CA ASN A 158 35.16 25.94 -14.00
C ASN A 158 36.69 26.00 -13.95
N PHE A 159 37.36 25.29 -14.87
CA PHE A 159 38.81 25.23 -14.90
C PHE A 159 39.42 26.61 -15.14
N GLY A 160 40.45 26.96 -14.36
CA GLY A 160 41.15 28.25 -14.49
C GLY A 160 40.41 29.47 -13.93
N GLN A 161 39.30 29.25 -13.21
CA GLN A 161 38.44 30.33 -12.72
C GLN A 161 38.23 30.31 -11.20
N ALA A 162 39.18 29.79 -10.41
CA ALA A 162 39.00 29.61 -8.96
C ALA A 162 38.61 30.91 -8.22
N ASN A 163 39.26 32.04 -8.54
CA ASN A 163 38.92 33.38 -8.03
C ASN A 163 37.51 33.82 -8.44
N TYR A 164 37.17 33.66 -9.71
CA TYR A 164 35.89 34.07 -10.26
C TYR A 164 34.73 33.21 -9.73
N SER A 165 34.90 31.89 -9.70
CA SER A 165 33.94 30.94 -9.12
C SER A 165 33.67 31.25 -7.65
N ALA A 166 34.73 31.48 -6.85
CA ALA A 166 34.61 31.85 -5.45
C ALA A 166 33.84 33.18 -5.28
N ALA A 167 34.17 34.20 -6.07
CA ALA A 167 33.47 35.48 -6.04
C ALA A 167 31.98 35.33 -6.38
N LYS A 168 31.66 34.62 -7.47
CA LYS A 168 30.30 34.48 -7.98
C LYS A 168 29.40 33.64 -7.08
N LEU A 169 29.91 32.58 -6.46
CA LEU A 169 29.15 31.82 -5.47
C LEU A 169 29.06 32.56 -4.12
N GLY A 170 30.08 33.35 -3.77
CA GLY A 170 30.06 34.25 -2.62
C GLY A 170 28.90 35.25 -2.68
N LEU A 171 28.57 35.75 -3.88
CA LEU A 171 27.39 36.61 -4.09
C LEU A 171 26.07 35.89 -3.83
N VAL A 172 25.97 34.58 -4.10
CA VAL A 172 24.78 33.77 -3.74
C VAL A 172 24.63 33.71 -2.22
N GLY A 173 25.71 33.39 -1.49
CA GLY A 173 25.70 33.38 -0.03
C GLY A 173 25.35 34.75 0.57
N PHE A 174 25.90 35.83 0.01
CA PHE A 174 25.60 37.19 0.43
C PHE A 174 24.12 37.57 0.19
N SER A 175 23.60 37.23 -0.99
CA SER A 175 22.19 37.41 -1.37
C SER A 175 21.23 36.69 -0.41
N ASN A 176 21.55 35.46 -0.01
CA ASN A 176 20.71 34.67 0.90
C ASN A 176 20.47 35.39 2.24
N THR A 177 21.53 35.97 2.83
CA THR A 177 21.40 36.71 4.09
C THR A 177 20.60 38.00 3.91
N LEU A 178 20.90 38.78 2.86
CA LEU A 178 20.18 40.04 2.62
C LEU A 178 18.70 39.82 2.28
N ALA A 179 18.34 38.71 1.62
CA ALA A 179 16.96 38.35 1.37
C ALA A 179 16.16 38.20 2.68
N ILE A 180 16.78 37.64 3.72
CA ILE A 180 16.19 37.48 5.06
C ILE A 180 16.11 38.82 5.78
N GLU A 181 17.20 39.60 5.80
CA GLU A 181 17.24 40.90 6.48
C GLU A 181 16.27 41.93 5.86
N GLY A 182 16.09 41.87 4.54
CA GLY A 182 15.27 42.82 3.78
C GLY A 182 13.77 42.51 3.76
N GLU A 183 13.37 41.27 4.06
CA GLU A 183 12.01 40.78 3.84
C GLU A 183 10.94 41.65 4.52
N LYS A 184 11.12 41.94 5.81
CA LYS A 184 10.19 42.75 6.63
C LYS A 184 10.06 44.20 6.15
N LYS A 185 10.96 44.67 5.31
CA LYS A 185 11.00 46.03 4.76
C LYS A 185 10.71 46.06 3.26
N ASN A 186 10.21 44.96 2.70
CA ASN A 186 9.94 44.83 1.26
C ASN A 186 11.16 45.16 0.39
N VAL A 187 12.35 44.84 0.91
CA VAL A 187 13.60 44.82 0.16
C VAL A 187 13.82 43.38 -0.26
N ARG A 188 13.61 43.10 -1.56
CA ARG A 188 13.76 41.74 -2.11
C ARG A 188 15.10 41.63 -2.81
N VAL A 189 15.76 40.50 -2.60
CA VAL A 189 17.12 40.28 -3.07
C VAL A 189 17.17 38.94 -3.79
N ASN A 190 17.59 38.94 -5.06
CA ASN A 190 17.67 37.72 -5.86
C ASN A 190 18.99 37.66 -6.63
N THR A 191 19.33 36.47 -7.11
CA THR A 191 20.58 36.21 -7.82
C THR A 191 20.29 35.59 -9.18
N ILE A 192 20.98 36.06 -10.21
CA ILE A 192 20.97 35.46 -11.54
C ILE A 192 22.33 34.86 -11.88
N ALA A 193 22.34 33.76 -12.61
CA ALA A 193 23.50 33.12 -13.21
C ALA A 193 23.30 33.13 -14.74
N PRO A 194 23.70 34.22 -15.41
CA PRO A 194 23.43 34.39 -16.83
C PRO A 194 24.34 33.53 -17.69
N ILE A 195 23.79 33.05 -18.81
CA ILE A 195 24.47 32.44 -19.94
C ILE A 195 24.27 33.37 -21.14
N ALA A 196 25.26 34.21 -21.40
CA ALA A 196 25.25 35.14 -22.51
C ALA A 196 26.59 35.11 -23.24
N ALA A 197 26.56 35.41 -24.54
CA ALA A 197 27.77 35.64 -25.32
C ALA A 197 28.54 36.81 -24.68
N SER A 198 29.79 36.54 -24.33
CA SER A 198 30.76 37.53 -23.88
C SER A 198 31.93 37.57 -24.86
N ARG A 199 32.73 38.63 -24.78
CA ARG A 199 34.01 38.77 -25.51
C ARG A 199 34.95 37.55 -25.33
N LEU A 200 34.76 36.75 -24.27
CA LEU A 200 35.56 35.56 -23.97
C LEU A 200 34.96 34.26 -24.51
N THR A 201 33.64 34.13 -24.60
CA THR A 201 33.00 32.95 -25.21
C THR A 201 33.03 33.01 -26.75
N GLU A 202 33.24 34.21 -27.31
CA GLU A 202 33.35 34.48 -28.75
C GLU A 202 34.47 33.70 -29.45
N THR A 203 35.54 33.33 -28.73
CA THR A 203 36.69 32.61 -29.30
C THR A 203 36.55 31.09 -29.23
N VAL A 204 35.54 30.57 -28.52
CA VAL A 204 35.40 29.14 -28.21
C VAL A 204 34.09 28.55 -28.75
N LEU A 205 33.02 29.32 -28.80
CA LEU A 205 31.71 28.87 -29.26
C LEU A 205 31.49 29.15 -30.76
N PRO A 206 30.74 28.29 -31.48
CA PRO A 206 30.34 28.57 -32.87
C PRO A 206 29.53 29.87 -32.99
N LYS A 207 29.70 30.57 -34.11
CA LYS A 207 29.04 31.87 -34.38
C LYS A 207 27.51 31.80 -34.25
N GLU A 208 26.89 30.73 -34.74
CA GLU A 208 25.44 30.50 -34.67
C GLU A 208 24.93 30.35 -33.21
N VAL A 209 25.76 29.81 -32.32
CA VAL A 209 25.43 29.70 -30.89
C VAL A 209 25.54 31.07 -30.22
N LEU A 210 26.58 31.84 -30.54
CA LEU A 210 26.79 33.20 -30.01
C LEU A 210 25.65 34.14 -30.42
N GLU A 211 25.16 34.04 -31.66
CA GLU A 211 24.03 34.82 -32.16
C GLU A 211 22.73 34.55 -31.39
N ASN A 212 22.60 33.40 -30.73
CA ASN A 212 21.43 33.02 -29.94
C ASN A 212 21.61 33.23 -28.42
N LEU A 213 22.80 33.61 -27.95
CA LEU A 213 23.08 33.91 -26.54
C LEU A 213 23.07 35.43 -26.29
N LYS A 214 22.01 36.09 -26.75
CA LYS A 214 21.86 37.54 -26.67
C LYS A 214 21.57 38.01 -25.23
N PRO A 215 22.17 39.12 -24.76
CA PRO A 215 21.83 39.75 -23.48
C PRO A 215 20.34 40.03 -23.28
N GLU A 216 19.63 40.30 -24.38
CA GLU A 216 18.19 40.59 -24.42
C GLU A 216 17.33 39.40 -23.96
N TYR A 217 17.88 38.18 -23.92
CA TYR A 217 17.18 37.01 -23.38
C TYR A 217 17.37 36.82 -21.87
N VAL A 218 18.26 37.59 -21.23
CA VAL A 218 18.44 37.61 -19.78
C VAL A 218 17.63 38.73 -19.14
N THR A 219 17.61 39.89 -19.78
CA THR A 219 16.96 41.12 -19.29
C THR A 219 15.49 40.95 -18.86
N PRO A 220 14.63 40.15 -19.54
CA PRO A 220 13.24 39.96 -19.10
C PRO A 220 13.11 39.42 -17.68
N LEU A 221 13.96 38.48 -17.28
CA LEU A 221 13.96 37.94 -15.91
C LEU A 221 14.40 39.01 -14.90
N VAL A 222 15.43 39.79 -15.24
CA VAL A 222 15.90 40.92 -14.43
C VAL A 222 14.78 41.95 -14.24
N GLY A 223 14.04 42.26 -15.30
CA GLY A 223 12.86 43.11 -15.26
C GLY A 223 11.80 42.55 -14.31
N TRP A 224 11.42 41.27 -14.47
CA TRP A 224 10.44 40.64 -13.60
C TRP A 224 10.86 40.68 -12.11
N LEU A 225 12.09 40.24 -11.78
CA LEU A 225 12.58 40.22 -10.40
C LEU A 225 12.73 41.62 -9.78
N ALA A 226 12.87 42.66 -10.62
CA ALA A 226 12.91 44.06 -10.18
C ALA A 226 11.52 44.72 -10.10
N HIS A 227 10.45 44.06 -10.55
CA HIS A 227 9.11 44.64 -10.57
C HIS A 227 8.49 44.65 -9.17
N HIS A 228 7.60 45.61 -8.91
CA HIS A 228 6.96 45.75 -7.61
C HIS A 228 6.02 44.59 -7.29
N ASP A 229 5.37 44.02 -8.31
CA ASP A 229 4.52 42.83 -8.18
C ASP A 229 5.28 41.52 -7.91
N CYS A 230 6.60 41.50 -8.15
CA CYS A 230 7.38 40.30 -7.90
C CYS A 230 7.56 40.10 -6.38
N THR A 231 7.08 38.95 -5.89
CA THR A 231 7.19 38.53 -4.50
C THR A 231 8.36 37.59 -4.24
N GLU A 232 9.23 37.36 -5.22
CA GLU A 232 10.38 36.46 -5.11
C GLU A 232 11.51 37.13 -4.32
N THR A 233 12.16 36.39 -3.42
CA THR A 233 13.36 36.82 -2.68
C THR A 233 14.16 35.60 -2.26
N GLY A 234 15.48 35.72 -2.22
CA GLY A 234 16.40 34.60 -1.97
C GLY A 234 16.49 33.62 -3.14
N GLY A 235 15.95 33.95 -4.31
CA GLY A 235 15.98 33.09 -5.48
C GLY A 235 17.33 33.09 -6.19
N LEU A 236 17.74 31.93 -6.69
CA LEU A 236 18.87 31.75 -7.60
C LEU A 236 18.34 31.25 -8.95
N PHE A 237 18.64 31.97 -10.03
CA PHE A 237 18.10 31.65 -11.35
C PHE A 237 19.20 31.51 -12.40
N GLU A 238 19.22 30.39 -13.13
CA GLU A 238 19.97 30.28 -14.38
C GLU A 238 19.14 30.80 -15.55
N VAL A 239 19.77 31.58 -16.43
CA VAL A 239 19.05 32.26 -17.51
C VAL A 239 19.93 32.51 -18.73
N GLY A 240 19.43 32.20 -19.93
CA GLY A 240 20.13 32.47 -21.19
C GLY A 240 19.56 31.68 -22.35
N GLY A 241 19.73 32.19 -23.58
CA GLY A 241 19.24 31.50 -24.79
C GLY A 241 17.73 31.22 -24.81
N GLY A 242 16.94 31.97 -24.04
CA GLY A 242 15.48 31.75 -23.87
C GLY A 242 15.10 30.76 -22.76
N TYR A 243 16.07 30.14 -22.08
CA TYR A 243 15.84 29.28 -20.92
C TYR A 243 15.83 30.09 -19.61
N TYR A 244 14.96 29.70 -18.67
CA TYR A 244 14.83 30.26 -17.34
C TYR A 244 14.62 29.12 -16.34
N GLY A 245 15.57 28.90 -15.43
CA GLY A 245 15.50 27.85 -14.41
C GLY A 245 15.78 28.41 -13.02
N LYS A 246 15.05 27.92 -12.00
CA LYS A 246 15.32 28.23 -10.59
C LYS A 246 16.10 27.09 -9.95
N LEU A 247 17.13 27.43 -9.19
CA LEU A 247 17.97 26.49 -8.45
C LEU A 247 17.65 26.56 -6.96
N ARG A 248 17.82 25.43 -6.28
CA ARG A 248 17.75 25.31 -4.82
C ARG A 248 18.64 24.16 -4.34
N TRP A 249 18.97 24.17 -3.06
CA TRP A 249 19.67 23.05 -2.43
C TRP A 249 18.75 21.84 -2.24
N GLU A 250 19.33 20.66 -2.39
CA GLU A 250 18.74 19.37 -2.07
C GLU A 250 19.70 18.64 -1.14
N ARG A 251 19.16 18.00 -0.10
CA ARG A 251 19.93 17.25 0.89
C ARG A 251 19.29 15.89 1.08
N THR A 252 20.07 14.81 1.05
CA THR A 252 19.60 13.47 1.40
C THR A 252 18.96 13.45 2.80
N GLU A 253 18.08 12.48 3.08
CA GLU A 253 17.65 12.23 4.46
C GLU A 253 18.84 11.85 5.36
N GLY A 254 19.90 11.33 4.76
CA GLY A 254 21.14 10.97 5.43
C GLY A 254 20.98 9.75 6.33
N ARG A 255 21.98 9.54 7.19
CA ARG A 255 21.97 8.48 8.20
C ARG A 255 22.27 9.06 9.57
N THR A 256 21.35 8.85 10.50
CA THR A 256 21.53 9.22 11.91
C THR A 256 22.10 8.03 12.69
N PHE A 257 23.29 8.21 13.26
CA PHE A 257 23.86 7.27 14.22
C PHE A 257 23.50 7.74 15.63
N LYS A 258 22.83 6.88 16.41
CA LYS A 258 22.40 7.24 17.77
C LYS A 258 23.61 7.49 18.67
N LEU A 259 23.56 8.59 19.40
CA LEU A 259 24.59 8.95 20.37
C LEU A 259 24.57 8.00 21.56
N GLY A 260 25.72 7.81 22.21
CA GLY A 260 25.91 6.84 23.29
C GLY A 260 26.45 5.48 22.84
N ARG A 261 26.74 5.32 21.55
CA ARG A 261 27.53 4.21 20.99
C ARG A 261 28.75 4.78 20.27
N ASP A 262 29.80 3.97 20.13
CA ASP A 262 30.96 4.34 19.31
C ASP A 262 30.54 4.48 17.84
N ILE A 263 30.85 5.63 17.24
CA ILE A 263 30.62 5.90 15.82
C ILE A 263 31.98 5.82 15.11
N ALA A 264 32.34 4.61 14.67
CA ALA A 264 33.58 4.37 13.95
C ALA A 264 33.47 4.72 12.45
N PRO A 265 34.57 5.06 11.75
CA PRO A 265 34.58 5.29 10.30
C PRO A 265 33.97 4.13 9.49
N GLU A 266 34.16 2.89 9.91
CA GLU A 266 33.63 1.69 9.24
C GLU A 266 32.09 1.65 9.26
N ALA A 267 31.46 2.18 10.31
CA ALA A 267 30.01 2.32 10.38
C ALA A 267 29.50 3.36 9.36
N ILE A 268 30.25 4.45 9.15
CA ILE A 268 29.96 5.45 8.12
C ILE A 268 30.13 4.85 6.73
N GLN A 269 31.24 4.14 6.50
CA GLN A 269 31.52 3.45 5.23
C GLN A 269 30.41 2.46 4.86
N SER A 270 29.95 1.65 5.83
CA SER A 270 28.91 0.65 5.62
C SER A 270 27.54 1.28 5.30
N ALA A 271 27.29 2.49 5.81
CA ALA A 271 26.08 3.25 5.55
C ALA A 271 26.22 4.29 4.44
N TRP A 272 27.35 4.32 3.72
CA TRP A 272 27.66 5.40 2.77
C TRP A 272 26.61 5.52 1.67
N SER A 273 26.13 4.38 1.15
CA SER A 273 25.06 4.35 0.15
C SER A 273 23.78 5.03 0.65
N GLN A 274 23.43 4.91 1.93
CA GLN A 274 22.27 5.58 2.54
C GLN A 274 22.53 7.08 2.75
N ILE A 275 23.75 7.44 3.18
CA ILE A 275 24.14 8.84 3.39
C ILE A 275 24.06 9.63 2.08
N THR A 276 24.44 9.01 0.97
CA THR A 276 24.46 9.62 -0.36
C THR A 276 23.25 9.29 -1.22
N ASP A 277 22.19 8.69 -0.66
CA ASP A 277 20.98 8.34 -1.42
C ASP A 277 20.06 9.56 -1.61
N PHE A 278 19.93 10.02 -2.84
CA PHE A 278 19.00 11.08 -3.23
C PHE A 278 17.62 10.56 -3.66
N GLY A 279 17.36 9.25 -3.60
CA GLY A 279 16.02 8.67 -3.77
C GLY A 279 15.03 9.14 -2.70
N LYS A 280 15.53 9.58 -1.54
CA LYS A 280 14.79 10.32 -0.51
C LYS A 280 15.57 11.56 -0.08
N SER A 281 14.98 12.72 -0.29
CA SER A 281 15.66 14.00 -0.07
C SER A 281 14.74 15.07 0.52
N THR A 282 15.37 16.13 1.01
CA THR A 282 14.75 17.29 1.64
C THR A 282 15.30 18.58 1.00
N HIS A 283 14.53 19.66 1.07
CA HIS A 283 14.92 20.99 0.58
C HIS A 283 14.88 22.00 1.72
N PRO A 284 15.85 21.96 2.67
CA PRO A 284 15.84 22.84 3.83
C PRO A 284 15.88 24.30 3.38
N ALA A 285 14.87 25.07 3.79
CA ALA A 285 14.72 26.47 3.38
C ALA A 285 15.50 27.45 4.27
N ASN A 286 15.88 27.03 5.47
CA ASN A 286 16.61 27.83 6.44
C ASN A 286 17.51 26.95 7.35
N ILE A 287 18.36 27.60 8.15
CA ILE A 287 19.31 26.93 9.03
C ILE A 287 18.64 26.09 10.13
N THR A 288 17.47 26.53 10.62
CA THR A 288 16.72 25.82 11.67
C THR A 288 16.23 24.46 11.16
N GLU A 289 15.64 24.42 9.97
CA GLU A 289 15.23 23.16 9.31
C GLU A 289 16.43 22.26 9.01
N ALA A 290 17.55 22.83 8.57
CA ALA A 290 18.76 22.07 8.30
C ALA A 290 19.29 21.36 9.58
N LEU A 291 19.17 21.96 10.76
CA LEU A 291 19.65 21.38 12.02
C LEU A 291 18.69 20.34 12.64
N GLY A 292 17.46 20.19 12.11
CA GLY A 292 16.43 19.29 12.66
C GLY A 292 16.91 17.87 13.00
N PRO A 293 17.51 17.12 12.06
CA PRO A 293 17.98 15.75 12.32
C PRO A 293 19.03 15.66 13.44
N VAL A 294 19.88 16.68 13.58
CA VAL A 294 20.90 16.73 14.63
C VAL A 294 20.24 16.95 15.99
N MET A 295 19.31 17.90 16.08
CA MET A 295 18.59 18.21 17.32
C MET A 295 17.74 17.03 17.79
N GLU A 296 17.08 16.34 16.85
CA GLU A 296 16.32 15.14 17.15
C GLU A 296 17.23 14.05 17.75
N ASN A 297 18.39 13.81 17.12
CA ASN A 297 19.34 12.82 17.61
C ASN A 297 19.88 13.15 19.02
N LEU A 298 20.19 14.41 19.28
CA LEU A 298 20.64 14.89 20.61
C LEU A 298 19.59 14.68 21.70
N SER A 299 18.31 14.78 21.36
CA SER A 299 17.19 14.62 22.30
C SER A 299 16.83 13.15 22.57
N SER A 300 17.21 12.23 21.67
CA SER A 300 16.85 10.82 21.75
C SER A 300 17.95 9.98 22.38
N LYS A 301 17.65 9.26 23.47
CA LYS A 301 18.56 8.24 24.02
C LYS A 301 18.53 6.99 23.15
N SER A 302 19.69 6.38 22.91
CA SER A 302 19.76 5.09 22.23
C SER A 302 19.06 4.01 23.05
N LYS A 303 18.31 3.14 22.36
CA LYS A 303 17.71 1.91 22.94
C LYS A 303 18.71 0.75 23.08
N GLY A 304 19.96 0.96 22.69
CA GLY A 304 21.04 -0.04 22.75
C GLY A 304 21.11 -0.94 21.52
N GLY A 305 22.08 -1.85 21.50
CA GLY A 305 22.35 -2.74 20.37
C GLY A 305 23.84 -2.98 20.16
N ASN A 306 24.18 -3.78 19.16
CA ASN A 306 25.54 -4.14 18.76
C ASN A 306 25.60 -4.39 17.24
N GLN A 307 26.67 -5.04 16.75
CA GLN A 307 26.82 -5.30 15.32
C GLN A 307 25.70 -6.19 14.72
N PHE A 308 25.04 -7.01 15.53
CA PHE A 308 23.98 -7.92 15.08
C PHE A 308 22.60 -7.28 15.16
N ILE A 309 22.36 -6.42 16.16
CA ILE A 309 21.04 -5.84 16.42
C ILE A 309 21.19 -4.35 16.68
N ASP A 310 20.58 -3.52 15.84
CA ASP A 310 20.35 -2.10 16.12
C ASP A 310 18.90 -1.90 16.60
N VAL A 311 18.70 -1.83 17.93
CA VAL A 311 17.36 -1.75 18.53
C VAL A 311 16.65 -0.48 18.10
N ASP A 312 17.39 0.61 17.88
CA ASP A 312 16.85 1.90 17.45
C ASP A 312 16.25 1.85 16.04
N LEU A 313 16.70 0.92 15.19
CA LEU A 313 16.14 0.72 13.85
C LEU A 313 15.09 -0.37 13.79
N ALA A 314 15.33 -1.46 14.51
CA ALA A 314 14.51 -2.66 14.39
C ALA A 314 13.22 -2.53 15.20
N LEU A 315 13.28 -2.03 16.43
CA LEU A 315 12.12 -2.03 17.34
C LEU A 315 11.00 -1.12 16.83
N GLY A 316 9.81 -1.69 16.65
CA GLY A 316 8.63 -1.00 16.14
C GLY A 316 8.57 -0.95 14.61
N HIS A 317 9.59 -1.44 13.89
CA HIS A 317 9.57 -1.46 12.44
C HIS A 317 8.44 -2.35 11.91
N GLU A 318 7.62 -1.78 11.03
CA GLU A 318 6.56 -2.50 10.32
C GLU A 318 7.12 -3.11 9.04
N LEU A 319 6.94 -4.43 8.89
CA LEU A 319 7.34 -5.17 7.70
C LEU A 319 6.35 -4.95 6.56
N PRO A 320 6.80 -5.06 5.29
CA PRO A 320 5.90 -4.95 4.15
C PRO A 320 4.74 -5.93 4.24
N GLU A 321 3.55 -5.42 4.04
CA GLU A 321 2.31 -6.19 4.10
C GLU A 321 2.33 -7.37 3.12
N GLN A 322 1.82 -8.52 3.56
CA GLN A 322 1.74 -9.73 2.76
C GLN A 322 0.32 -10.28 2.73
N THR A 323 0.03 -11.06 1.69
CA THR A 323 -1.24 -11.78 1.56
C THR A 323 -0.99 -13.27 1.41
N THR A 324 -1.90 -14.05 2.01
CA THR A 324 -1.97 -15.50 1.85
C THR A 324 -3.41 -15.92 1.60
N LYS A 325 -3.62 -17.18 1.23
CA LYS A 325 -4.95 -17.77 1.12
C LYS A 325 -4.87 -19.23 1.54
N TYR A 326 -6.00 -19.76 1.98
CA TYR A 326 -6.15 -21.17 2.26
C TYR A 326 -7.57 -21.63 1.94
N ASP A 327 -7.73 -22.94 1.78
CA ASP A 327 -9.02 -23.62 1.61
C ASP A 327 -9.14 -24.87 2.50
N GLU A 328 -10.21 -25.65 2.33
CA GLU A 328 -10.49 -26.84 3.13
C GLU A 328 -9.39 -27.90 3.02
N ARG A 329 -8.72 -27.98 1.86
CA ARG A 329 -7.61 -28.92 1.65
C ARG A 329 -6.43 -28.56 2.54
N ASP A 330 -6.08 -27.27 2.61
CA ASP A 330 -4.96 -26.81 3.45
C ASP A 330 -5.24 -27.07 4.93
N LEU A 331 -6.48 -26.85 5.37
CA LEU A 331 -6.93 -27.10 6.73
C LEU A 331 -6.87 -28.59 7.10
N ALA A 332 -7.40 -29.47 6.24
CA ALA A 332 -7.37 -30.91 6.44
C ALA A 332 -5.94 -31.46 6.42
N LEU A 333 -5.09 -30.96 5.50
CA LEU A 333 -3.68 -31.33 5.42
C LEU A 333 -2.92 -30.97 6.70
N TYR A 334 -3.16 -29.78 7.25
CA TYR A 334 -2.59 -29.37 8.53
C TYR A 334 -3.07 -30.27 9.68
N ALA A 335 -4.38 -30.53 9.75
CA ALA A 335 -4.97 -31.36 10.80
C ALA A 335 -4.34 -32.77 10.82
N LEU A 336 -4.22 -33.41 9.65
CA LEU A 336 -3.49 -34.68 9.50
C LEU A 336 -2.01 -34.55 9.91
N GLY A 337 -1.37 -33.45 9.51
CA GLY A 337 0.01 -33.11 9.87
C GLY A 337 0.26 -32.97 11.37
N VAL A 338 -0.78 -32.73 12.18
CA VAL A 338 -0.70 -32.66 13.66
C VAL A 338 -1.44 -33.82 14.34
N GLY A 339 -1.63 -34.92 13.61
CA GLY A 339 -2.07 -36.22 14.16
C GLY A 339 -3.58 -36.48 14.13
N ALA A 340 -4.39 -35.55 13.60
CA ALA A 340 -5.83 -35.74 13.50
C ALA A 340 -6.21 -36.89 12.55
N GLY A 341 -7.33 -37.56 12.82
CA GLY A 341 -7.94 -38.51 11.88
C GLY A 341 -7.19 -39.83 11.67
N ARG A 342 -6.18 -40.13 12.51
CA ARG A 342 -5.41 -41.39 12.44
C ARG A 342 -6.24 -42.63 12.67
N ASN A 343 -7.25 -42.54 13.54
CA ASN A 343 -8.28 -43.55 13.62
C ASN A 343 -9.47 -43.06 12.78
N PRO A 344 -9.70 -43.61 11.57
CA PRO A 344 -10.79 -43.18 10.71
C PRO A 344 -12.19 -43.49 11.28
N THR A 345 -12.26 -44.22 12.41
CA THR A 345 -13.50 -44.50 13.15
C THR A 345 -13.70 -43.56 14.34
N ASP A 346 -12.72 -42.71 14.68
CA ASP A 346 -12.87 -41.69 15.72
C ASP A 346 -13.60 -40.47 15.15
N THR A 347 -14.86 -40.30 15.57
CA THR A 347 -15.70 -39.19 15.12
C THR A 347 -15.26 -37.84 15.68
N LYS A 348 -14.40 -37.81 16.72
CA LYS A 348 -13.95 -36.56 17.33
C LYS A 348 -13.04 -35.75 16.41
N ASP A 349 -12.20 -36.39 15.61
CA ASP A 349 -11.31 -35.66 14.69
C ASP A 349 -11.88 -35.57 13.28
N LEU A 350 -12.95 -36.32 12.97
CA LEU A 350 -13.46 -36.42 11.60
C LEU A 350 -13.91 -35.06 11.05
N HIS A 351 -14.46 -34.18 11.89
CA HIS A 351 -14.92 -32.85 11.48
C HIS A 351 -13.80 -31.85 11.13
N VAL A 352 -12.53 -32.16 11.42
CA VAL A 352 -11.37 -31.34 11.01
C VAL A 352 -10.61 -31.91 9.80
N VAL A 353 -10.97 -33.11 9.33
CA VAL A 353 -10.35 -33.77 8.16
C VAL A 353 -11.34 -34.14 7.06
N TYR A 354 -12.65 -34.05 7.31
CA TYR A 354 -13.70 -34.41 6.36
C TYR A 354 -14.67 -33.25 6.12
N GLU A 355 -14.63 -32.70 4.92
CA GLU A 355 -15.37 -31.51 4.50
C GLU A 355 -16.90 -31.72 4.46
N ARG A 356 -17.37 -32.97 4.37
CA ARG A 356 -18.80 -33.31 4.35
C ARG A 356 -19.31 -33.88 5.69
N HIS A 357 -18.57 -33.66 6.79
CA HIS A 357 -18.97 -34.12 8.10
C HIS A 357 -20.37 -33.60 8.50
N GLY A 358 -21.15 -34.43 9.19
CA GLY A 358 -22.56 -34.15 9.52
C GLY A 358 -22.80 -32.88 10.31
N ASP A 359 -21.87 -32.59 11.24
CA ASP A 359 -21.93 -31.44 12.13
C ASP A 359 -21.21 -30.20 11.55
N GLY A 360 -20.68 -30.31 10.32
CA GLY A 360 -19.88 -29.28 9.65
C GLY A 360 -18.39 -29.57 9.68
N PHE A 361 -17.65 -28.88 8.80
CA PHE A 361 -16.19 -28.89 8.73
C PHE A 361 -15.61 -27.68 9.47
N PHE A 362 -14.67 -27.91 10.37
CA PHE A 362 -14.06 -26.84 11.17
C PHE A 362 -12.54 -26.88 11.07
N ALA A 363 -11.92 -25.70 10.97
CA ALA A 363 -10.48 -25.58 11.03
C ALA A 363 -9.96 -25.94 12.44
N LEU A 364 -8.85 -26.66 12.51
CA LEU A 364 -8.10 -26.73 13.77
C LEU A 364 -7.46 -25.35 14.04
N PRO A 365 -7.74 -24.66 15.16
CA PRO A 365 -7.41 -23.25 15.35
C PRO A 365 -5.92 -22.96 15.33
N THR A 366 -5.10 -23.94 15.75
CA THR A 366 -3.63 -23.85 15.70
C THR A 366 -3.08 -23.67 14.29
N TYR A 367 -3.87 -23.92 13.23
CA TYR A 367 -3.54 -23.57 11.86
C TYR A 367 -3.25 -22.06 11.68
N GLY A 368 -3.80 -21.19 12.54
CA GLY A 368 -3.61 -19.74 12.44
C GLY A 368 -2.15 -19.26 12.45
N VAL A 369 -1.19 -20.09 12.90
CA VAL A 369 0.25 -19.79 12.81
C VAL A 369 0.80 -19.93 11.39
N ILE A 370 0.22 -20.82 10.58
CA ILE A 370 0.76 -21.23 9.28
C ILE A 370 0.73 -20.07 8.26
N PRO A 371 -0.42 -19.43 7.98
CA PRO A 371 -0.46 -18.31 7.05
C PRO A 371 0.42 -17.13 7.49
N ALA A 372 0.42 -16.84 8.80
CA ALA A 372 1.21 -15.75 9.38
C ALA A 372 2.72 -15.97 9.22
N LEU A 373 3.23 -17.17 9.50
CA LEU A 373 4.65 -17.48 9.35
C LEU A 373 5.07 -17.58 7.88
N ASN A 374 4.22 -18.14 7.01
CA ASN A 374 4.48 -18.16 5.57
C ASN A 374 4.68 -16.74 5.01
N ALA A 375 3.91 -15.76 5.49
CA ALA A 375 4.09 -14.36 5.13
C ALA A 375 5.49 -13.83 5.54
N ILE A 376 5.97 -14.15 6.74
CA ILE A 376 7.30 -13.74 7.21
C ILE A 376 8.42 -14.45 6.44
N PHE A 377 8.30 -15.76 6.22
CA PHE A 377 9.31 -16.53 5.49
C PHE A 377 9.44 -16.06 4.04
N LYS A 378 8.32 -15.71 3.40
CA LYS A 378 8.34 -15.12 2.07
C LYS A 378 9.13 -13.81 2.04
N LEU A 379 8.86 -12.89 2.97
CA LEU A 379 9.63 -11.65 3.09
C LEU A 379 11.13 -11.89 3.28
N ALA A 380 11.48 -12.81 4.19
CA ALA A 380 12.88 -13.17 4.44
C ALA A 380 13.56 -13.75 3.17
N SER A 381 12.87 -14.60 2.41
CA SER A 381 13.39 -15.17 1.15
C SER A 381 13.61 -14.12 0.06
N GLU A 382 12.87 -13.01 0.10
CA GLU A 382 13.04 -11.86 -0.79
C GLU A 382 14.09 -10.85 -0.29
N GLY A 383 14.78 -11.16 0.82
CA GLY A 383 15.75 -10.26 1.46
C GLY A 383 15.13 -9.08 2.21
N LYS A 384 13.82 -9.08 2.45
CA LYS A 384 13.07 -8.02 3.12
C LYS A 384 12.95 -8.30 4.61
N THR A 385 14.03 -8.03 5.35
CA THR A 385 14.05 -8.11 6.82
C THR A 385 13.94 -6.73 7.45
N ALA A 386 13.64 -6.67 8.76
CA ALA A 386 13.61 -5.41 9.47
C ALA A 386 15.02 -4.80 9.53
N PRO A 387 15.18 -3.49 9.27
CA PRO A 387 16.47 -2.83 9.32
C PRO A 387 17.07 -2.92 10.72
N GLY A 388 18.39 -3.13 10.78
CA GLY A 388 19.10 -3.29 12.04
C GLY A 388 19.17 -4.73 12.55
N LEU A 389 18.49 -5.70 11.94
CA LEU A 389 18.65 -7.13 12.25
C LEU A 389 19.69 -7.76 11.31
N ASN A 390 20.96 -7.76 11.74
CA ASN A 390 22.12 -8.16 10.95
C ASN A 390 22.66 -9.53 11.38
N TYR A 391 21.86 -10.58 11.30
CA TYR A 391 22.27 -11.94 11.64
C TYR A 391 21.65 -12.97 10.69
N GLY A 392 22.37 -14.08 10.48
CA GLY A 392 21.92 -15.19 9.64
C GLY A 392 21.02 -16.18 10.38
N LEU A 393 20.41 -17.09 9.60
CA LEU A 393 19.55 -18.17 10.10
C LEU A 393 20.27 -19.13 11.04
N ASP A 394 21.60 -19.25 10.92
CA ASP A 394 22.47 -20.06 11.79
C ASP A 394 22.39 -19.66 13.28
N ARG A 395 21.98 -18.42 13.57
CA ARG A 395 21.89 -17.89 14.93
C ARG A 395 20.52 -17.98 15.55
N ILE A 396 19.49 -18.34 14.79
CA ILE A 396 18.10 -18.21 15.20
C ILE A 396 17.57 -19.54 15.73
N LEU A 397 16.89 -19.49 16.89
CA LEU A 397 16.08 -20.58 17.41
C LEU A 397 14.68 -20.06 17.73
N HIS A 398 13.64 -20.79 17.31
CA HIS A 398 12.26 -20.47 17.66
C HIS A 398 12.04 -20.78 19.14
N GLY A 399 11.92 -19.74 19.98
CA GLY A 399 11.86 -19.86 21.43
C GLY A 399 10.44 -20.03 21.96
N GLU A 400 9.54 -19.08 21.66
CA GLU A 400 8.15 -19.09 22.12
C GLU A 400 7.20 -18.77 20.98
N GLN A 401 5.99 -19.35 21.05
CA GLN A 401 4.90 -19.04 20.15
C GLN A 401 3.65 -18.68 20.96
N TYR A 402 3.04 -17.56 20.61
CA TYR A 402 1.68 -17.22 21.02
C TYR A 402 0.77 -17.18 19.80
N LEU A 403 -0.44 -17.69 19.95
CA LEU A 403 -1.51 -17.62 18.99
C LEU A 403 -2.80 -17.23 19.70
N GLU A 404 -3.48 -16.22 19.20
CA GLU A 404 -4.86 -15.87 19.58
C GLU A 404 -5.75 -15.92 18.35
N VAL A 405 -6.86 -16.65 18.44
CA VAL A 405 -7.88 -16.74 17.41
C VAL A 405 -9.12 -16.00 17.93
N LEU A 406 -9.52 -14.92 17.24
CA LEU A 406 -10.59 -14.04 17.72
C LEU A 406 -11.98 -14.63 17.49
N ARG A 407 -12.10 -15.57 16.54
CA ARG A 407 -13.30 -16.36 16.24
C ARG A 407 -12.94 -17.58 15.41
N PRO A 408 -13.81 -18.62 15.29
CA PRO A 408 -13.54 -19.77 14.44
C PRO A 408 -13.08 -19.34 13.05
N LEU A 409 -11.97 -19.94 12.60
CA LEU A 409 -11.42 -19.68 11.28
C LEU A 409 -12.43 -20.16 10.22
N PRO A 410 -12.70 -19.37 9.18
CA PRO A 410 -13.54 -19.82 8.08
C PRO A 410 -12.87 -20.99 7.35
N ALA A 411 -13.68 -21.82 6.68
CA ALA A 411 -13.20 -23.00 5.94
C ALA A 411 -12.29 -22.63 4.74
N ALA A 412 -12.40 -21.41 4.24
CA ALA A 412 -11.48 -20.80 3.29
C ALA A 412 -11.40 -19.29 3.57
N ALA A 413 -10.22 -18.69 3.41
CA ALA A 413 -10.06 -17.24 3.46
C ALA A 413 -8.87 -16.76 2.66
N LYS A 414 -8.93 -15.48 2.30
CA LYS A 414 -7.77 -14.68 1.92
C LYS A 414 -7.38 -13.85 3.13
N LEU A 415 -6.11 -13.91 3.51
CA LEU A 415 -5.60 -13.20 4.67
C LEU A 415 -4.63 -12.10 4.25
N LYS A 416 -4.64 -11.05 5.03
CA LYS A 416 -3.79 -9.88 4.92
C LYS A 416 -3.01 -9.72 6.22
N HIS A 417 -1.68 -9.77 6.15
CA HIS A 417 -0.81 -9.83 7.31
C HIS A 417 -0.06 -8.53 7.53
N LYS A 418 -0.15 -8.00 8.75
CA LYS A 418 0.65 -6.87 9.21
C LYS A 418 1.58 -7.34 10.31
N ALA A 419 2.88 -7.19 10.08
CA ALA A 419 3.90 -7.66 11.01
C ALA A 419 4.79 -6.52 11.48
N ARG A 420 5.23 -6.58 12.73
CA ARG A 420 6.16 -5.60 13.31
C ARG A 420 7.08 -6.27 14.32
N ILE A 421 8.28 -5.72 14.48
CA ILE A 421 9.15 -6.11 15.59
C ILE A 421 8.60 -5.46 16.86
N SER A 422 7.96 -6.26 17.71
CA SER A 422 7.23 -5.77 18.88
C SER A 422 8.11 -5.62 20.11
N GLU A 423 9.15 -6.44 20.22
CA GLU A 423 10.04 -6.48 21.39
C GLU A 423 11.44 -6.94 20.98
N ILE A 424 12.47 -6.36 21.62
CA ILE A 424 13.85 -6.81 21.52
C ILE A 424 14.45 -6.79 22.92
N LEU A 425 14.89 -7.95 23.41
CA LEU A 425 15.39 -8.12 24.77
C LEU A 425 16.84 -8.59 24.79
N ASP A 426 17.62 -8.03 25.72
CA ASP A 426 18.98 -8.48 26.01
C ASP A 426 18.97 -9.57 27.09
N LYS A 427 19.18 -10.82 26.69
CA LYS A 427 19.29 -11.97 27.58
C LYS A 427 20.75 -12.35 27.84
N GLY A 428 21.63 -11.36 28.03
CA GLY A 428 23.03 -11.59 28.37
C GLY A 428 23.83 -11.98 27.14
N LYS A 429 24.20 -13.24 26.96
CA LYS A 429 24.92 -13.67 25.73
C LYS A 429 24.01 -13.80 24.50
N HIS A 430 22.70 -13.67 24.65
CA HIS A 430 21.70 -13.89 23.60
C HIS A 430 20.71 -12.74 23.57
N ALA A 431 20.06 -12.54 22.42
CA ALA A 431 18.93 -11.62 22.30
C ALA A 431 17.63 -12.41 22.10
N ILE A 432 16.50 -11.79 22.43
CA ILE A 432 15.19 -12.23 21.96
C ILE A 432 14.65 -11.15 21.05
N VAL A 433 14.16 -11.53 19.87
CA VAL A 433 13.43 -10.66 18.96
C VAL A 433 12.03 -11.22 18.82
N VAL A 434 11.02 -10.42 19.14
CA VAL A 434 9.62 -10.80 19.03
C VAL A 434 9.02 -10.11 17.82
N THR A 435 8.44 -10.90 16.92
CA THR A 435 7.66 -10.42 15.78
C THR A 435 6.19 -10.64 16.08
N HIS A 436 5.44 -9.54 16.15
CA HIS A 436 3.99 -9.56 16.26
C HIS A 436 3.37 -9.56 14.86
N ILE A 437 2.35 -10.39 14.63
CA ILE A 437 1.68 -10.55 13.35
C ILE A 437 0.17 -10.57 13.54
N ASP A 438 -0.51 -9.56 13.01
CA ASP A 438 -1.97 -9.53 12.90
C ASP A 438 -2.39 -10.02 11.50
N SER A 439 -3.36 -10.94 11.46
CA SER A 439 -3.91 -11.48 10.22
C SER A 439 -5.39 -11.12 10.08
N TYR A 440 -5.68 -10.33 9.07
CA TYR A 440 -7.01 -9.82 8.76
C TYR A 440 -7.62 -10.63 7.62
N ASP A 441 -8.93 -10.87 7.69
CA ASP A 441 -9.71 -11.32 6.54
C ASP A 441 -9.66 -10.22 5.46
N ALA A 442 -9.20 -10.58 4.26
CA ALA A 442 -8.95 -9.59 3.21
C ALA A 442 -10.23 -9.00 2.61
N ASP A 443 -11.35 -9.72 2.70
CA ASP A 443 -12.62 -9.31 2.10
C ASP A 443 -13.42 -8.41 3.06
N SER A 444 -13.45 -8.75 4.36
CA SER A 444 -14.18 -8.00 5.39
C SER A 444 -13.34 -6.99 6.18
N GLY A 445 -12.01 -7.13 6.17
CA GLY A 445 -11.09 -6.33 6.99
C GLY A 445 -11.08 -6.70 8.48
N GLU A 446 -11.77 -7.77 8.88
CA GLU A 446 -11.84 -8.22 10.27
C GLU A 446 -10.53 -8.88 10.73
N LEU A 447 -10.03 -8.52 11.91
CA LEU A 447 -8.88 -9.20 12.53
C LEU A 447 -9.28 -10.60 13.00
N LEU A 448 -8.65 -11.64 12.46
CA LEU A 448 -8.97 -13.04 12.77
C LEU A 448 -7.98 -13.69 13.72
N VAL A 449 -6.69 -13.39 13.55
CA VAL A 449 -5.60 -14.08 14.25
C VAL A 449 -4.51 -13.10 14.66
N LYS A 450 -4.03 -13.22 15.89
CA LYS A 450 -2.79 -12.59 16.36
C LYS A 450 -1.74 -13.64 16.66
N ASN A 451 -0.50 -13.37 16.26
CA ASN A 451 0.65 -14.21 16.60
C ASN A 451 1.75 -13.36 17.23
N ASP A 452 2.41 -13.88 18.26
CA ASP A 452 3.74 -13.42 18.65
C ASP A 452 4.73 -14.57 18.48
N VAL A 453 5.80 -14.27 17.73
CA VAL A 453 6.84 -15.23 17.38
C VAL A 453 8.13 -14.76 18.00
N SER A 454 8.61 -15.49 19.00
CA SER A 454 9.83 -15.17 19.72
C SER A 454 11.01 -15.96 19.17
N MET A 455 12.02 -15.22 18.68
CA MET A 455 13.24 -15.77 18.11
C MET A 455 14.42 -15.47 19.03
N VAL A 456 15.08 -16.52 19.51
CA VAL A 456 16.33 -16.40 20.28
C VAL A 456 17.48 -16.27 19.30
N VAL A 457 18.20 -15.15 19.36
CA VAL A 457 19.37 -14.86 18.52
C VAL A 457 20.64 -15.12 19.32
N ARG A 458 21.31 -16.24 19.00
CA ARG A 458 22.50 -16.70 19.72
C ARG A 458 23.70 -15.79 19.45
N GLY A 459 24.32 -15.34 20.54
CA GLY A 459 25.52 -14.49 20.51
C GLY A 459 25.25 -13.01 20.23
N ALA A 460 23.99 -12.64 20.01
CA ALA A 460 23.61 -11.27 19.67
C ALA A 460 23.28 -10.39 20.89
N GLY A 461 23.37 -10.92 22.12
CA GLY A 461 23.14 -10.19 23.37
C GLY A 461 24.33 -9.34 23.83
N GLY A 462 24.21 -8.75 25.02
CA GLY A 462 25.36 -8.30 25.81
C GLY A 462 25.65 -6.81 25.70
N TRP A 463 24.66 -6.02 25.27
CA TRP A 463 24.76 -4.58 25.15
C TRP A 463 24.19 -3.84 26.37
N GLY A 464 23.68 -4.56 27.37
CA GLY A 464 23.12 -4.00 28.61
C GLY A 464 21.70 -3.48 28.47
N GLY A 465 20.93 -4.01 27.51
CA GLY A 465 19.54 -3.59 27.25
C GLY A 465 18.51 -4.14 28.24
N GLU A 466 17.23 -3.88 27.97
CA GLU A 466 16.14 -4.45 28.76
C GLU A 466 16.13 -5.97 28.68
N ARG A 467 16.15 -6.64 29.84
CA ARG A 467 16.12 -8.10 29.92
C ARG A 467 14.71 -8.66 29.75
N GLY A 468 13.67 -7.82 29.86
CA GLY A 468 12.26 -8.24 29.90
C GLY A 468 11.92 -9.02 31.18
N PRO A 469 10.68 -9.52 31.30
CA PRO A 469 10.21 -10.20 32.50
C PRO A 469 11.03 -11.45 32.83
N SER A 470 11.24 -11.70 34.13
CA SER A 470 12.01 -12.83 34.67
C SER A 470 11.16 -13.85 35.44
N VAL A 471 9.87 -13.57 35.66
CA VAL A 471 8.96 -14.47 36.36
C VAL A 471 8.56 -15.61 35.42
N GLU A 472 8.62 -16.86 35.90
CA GLU A 472 8.11 -18.00 35.15
C GLU A 472 6.58 -17.91 35.05
N VAL A 473 6.05 -18.04 33.84
CA VAL A 473 4.62 -17.96 33.54
C VAL A 473 4.13 -19.33 33.06
N ASN A 474 2.89 -19.70 33.41
CA ASN A 474 2.26 -20.98 33.03
C ASN A 474 3.02 -22.22 33.52
N VAL A 475 3.60 -22.16 34.72
CA VAL A 475 4.28 -23.31 35.33
C VAL A 475 3.23 -24.33 35.78
N PRO A 476 3.32 -25.61 35.37
CA PRO A 476 2.41 -26.64 35.86
C PRO A 476 2.47 -26.78 37.39
N PRO A 477 1.33 -27.01 38.07
CA PRO A 477 1.30 -27.17 39.52
C PRO A 477 1.99 -28.47 39.95
N GLU A 478 2.47 -28.51 41.20
CA GLU A 478 3.07 -29.70 41.82
C GLU A 478 2.00 -30.73 42.26
N ARG A 479 1.16 -31.15 41.31
CA ARG A 479 0.15 -32.22 41.46
C ARG A 479 0.05 -33.05 40.17
N PRO A 480 -0.49 -34.28 40.21
CA PRO A 480 -0.79 -35.03 38.99
C PRO A 480 -1.65 -34.24 37.99
N ALA A 481 -1.42 -34.47 36.70
CA ALA A 481 -2.23 -33.91 35.63
C ALA A 481 -3.65 -34.46 35.68
N ASP A 482 -4.63 -33.62 35.33
CA ASP A 482 -6.04 -34.01 35.27
C ASP A 482 -6.29 -34.92 34.07
N VAL A 483 -5.60 -34.67 32.96
CA VAL A 483 -5.63 -35.50 31.76
C VAL A 483 -4.20 -35.74 31.26
N VAL A 484 -3.92 -36.98 30.85
CA VAL A 484 -2.68 -37.36 30.18
C VAL A 484 -3.02 -38.01 28.85
N VAL A 485 -2.50 -37.46 27.77
CA VAL A 485 -2.65 -38.01 26.41
C VAL A 485 -1.29 -38.48 25.93
N ASN A 486 -1.21 -39.72 25.42
CA ASN A 486 0.00 -40.23 24.79
C ASN A 486 -0.23 -40.32 23.28
N GLU A 487 0.48 -39.51 22.51
CA GLU A 487 0.35 -39.48 21.05
C GLU A 487 1.68 -39.84 20.39
N LYS A 488 1.71 -40.99 19.72
CA LYS A 488 2.90 -41.44 18.99
C LYS A 488 3.01 -40.74 17.64
N THR A 489 4.01 -39.91 17.41
CA THR A 489 4.22 -39.28 16.08
C THR A 489 4.61 -40.32 15.03
N ASP A 490 4.28 -40.08 13.76
CA ASP A 490 4.70 -40.98 12.67
C ASP A 490 6.16 -40.74 12.31
N ALA A 491 6.85 -41.77 11.78
CA ALA A 491 8.21 -41.60 11.28
C ALA A 491 8.28 -40.57 10.13
N SER A 492 7.19 -40.42 9.37
CA SER A 492 7.04 -39.43 8.30
C SER A 492 6.35 -38.14 8.73
N GLN A 493 6.11 -37.91 10.04
CA GLN A 493 5.29 -36.79 10.51
C GLN A 493 5.81 -35.43 10.04
N ALA A 494 7.12 -35.21 10.09
CA ALA A 494 7.74 -33.97 9.62
C ALA A 494 7.57 -33.76 8.11
N LEU A 495 7.56 -34.85 7.32
CA LEU A 495 7.33 -34.82 5.87
C LEU A 495 5.90 -34.43 5.52
N LEU A 496 4.93 -34.83 6.34
CA LEU A 496 3.54 -34.45 6.17
C LEU A 496 3.30 -33.00 6.62
N TYR A 497 3.76 -32.65 7.83
CA TYR A 497 3.52 -31.33 8.42
C TYR A 497 4.09 -30.19 7.57
N ARG A 498 5.31 -30.34 7.03
CA ARG A 498 5.96 -29.32 6.18
C ARG A 498 5.14 -28.91 4.97
N LEU A 499 4.25 -29.78 4.47
CA LEU A 499 3.37 -29.46 3.34
C LEU A 499 2.34 -28.37 3.67
N SER A 500 2.16 -28.06 4.96
CA SER A 500 1.34 -26.93 5.42
C SER A 500 2.02 -25.57 5.17
N GLY A 501 3.35 -25.53 4.98
CA GLY A 501 4.04 -24.27 4.64
C GLY A 501 5.45 -24.09 5.18
N ASP A 502 5.89 -24.89 6.16
CA ASP A 502 7.26 -24.80 6.70
C ASP A 502 8.22 -25.73 5.96
N TRP A 503 8.88 -25.18 4.94
CA TRP A 503 9.78 -25.92 4.04
C TRP A 503 11.22 -26.03 4.55
N ASN A 504 11.53 -25.62 5.78
CA ASN A 504 12.89 -25.59 6.31
C ASN A 504 13.58 -26.98 6.18
N PRO A 505 14.75 -27.05 5.52
CA PRO A 505 15.48 -28.32 5.31
C PRO A 505 15.83 -29.06 6.61
N LEU A 506 15.94 -28.35 7.74
CA LEU A 506 16.20 -28.91 9.07
C LEU A 506 15.30 -30.10 9.44
N HIS A 507 14.10 -30.15 8.87
CA HIS A 507 13.07 -31.13 9.19
C HIS A 507 13.01 -32.32 8.23
N VAL A 508 13.84 -32.35 7.17
CA VAL A 508 13.80 -33.40 6.14
C VAL A 508 15.18 -33.83 5.64
N ASP A 509 16.16 -32.93 5.61
CA ASP A 509 17.49 -33.18 5.08
C ASP A 509 18.47 -33.55 6.22
N PRO A 510 18.98 -34.79 6.25
CA PRO A 510 19.93 -35.24 7.26
C PRO A 510 21.25 -34.46 7.29
N GLU A 511 21.78 -34.07 6.13
CA GLU A 511 23.04 -33.33 6.05
C GLU A 511 22.87 -31.94 6.64
N PHE A 512 21.76 -31.28 6.29
CA PHE A 512 21.42 -29.97 6.83
C PHE A 512 21.16 -30.03 8.34
N ALA A 513 20.43 -31.03 8.83
CA ALA A 513 20.19 -31.20 10.27
C ALA A 513 21.50 -31.42 11.06
N THR A 514 22.41 -32.24 10.51
CA THR A 514 23.73 -32.49 11.11
C THR A 514 24.57 -31.22 11.16
N ALA A 515 24.58 -30.42 10.09
CA ALA A 515 25.28 -29.13 10.06
C ALA A 515 24.79 -28.13 11.14
N PHE A 516 23.53 -28.27 11.57
CA PHE A 516 22.92 -27.47 12.63
C PHE A 516 22.99 -28.11 14.02
N GLY A 517 23.70 -29.24 14.15
CA GLY A 517 23.98 -29.89 15.43
C GLY A 517 22.94 -30.92 15.88
N PHE A 518 22.13 -31.45 14.96
CA PHE A 518 21.17 -32.52 15.26
C PHE A 518 21.59 -33.84 14.61
N ASP A 519 21.48 -34.94 15.34
CA ASP A 519 21.87 -36.28 14.86
C ASP A 519 21.03 -36.78 13.67
N ARG A 520 19.82 -36.23 13.50
CA ARG A 520 18.88 -36.51 12.40
C ARG A 520 17.83 -35.39 12.32
N PRO A 521 17.03 -35.32 11.24
CA PRO A 521 15.96 -34.33 11.13
C PRO A 521 14.99 -34.37 12.31
N ILE A 522 14.68 -33.19 12.84
CA ILE A 522 13.77 -33.01 13.97
C ILE A 522 12.36 -32.68 13.47
N LEU A 523 11.35 -32.95 14.29
CA LEU A 523 9.98 -32.51 14.06
C LEU A 523 9.89 -30.99 14.30
N HIS A 524 9.07 -30.30 13.50
CA HIS A 524 8.79 -28.88 13.73
C HIS A 524 8.22 -28.66 15.13
N GLY A 525 8.74 -27.69 15.87
CA GLY A 525 8.15 -27.31 17.17
C GLY A 525 6.66 -26.95 17.04
N LEU A 526 6.29 -26.29 15.94
CA LEU A 526 4.91 -25.94 15.62
C LEU A 526 4.01 -27.15 15.28
N CYS A 527 4.60 -28.27 14.87
CA CYS A 527 3.86 -29.53 14.75
C CYS A 527 3.50 -30.03 16.16
N THR A 528 4.48 -30.14 17.07
CA THR A 528 4.25 -30.49 18.48
C THR A 528 3.26 -29.55 19.17
N PHE A 529 3.29 -28.26 18.83
CA PHE A 529 2.31 -27.26 19.26
C PHE A 529 0.88 -27.60 18.79
N GLY A 530 0.71 -28.03 17.54
CA GLY A 530 -0.58 -28.48 17.02
C GLY A 530 -1.09 -29.74 17.72
N PHE A 531 -0.21 -30.71 17.99
CA PHE A 531 -0.53 -31.89 18.81
C PHE A 531 -1.04 -31.48 20.19
N VAL A 532 -0.35 -30.54 20.86
CA VAL A 532 -0.75 -30.00 22.16
C VAL A 532 -2.11 -29.28 22.10
N GLY A 533 -2.32 -28.40 21.11
CA GLY A 533 -3.59 -27.69 20.95
C GLY A 533 -4.76 -28.63 20.71
N ARG A 534 -4.58 -29.65 19.85
CA ARG A 534 -5.58 -30.69 19.59
C ARG A 534 -5.89 -31.51 20.83
N ALA A 535 -4.87 -31.94 21.59
CA ALA A 535 -5.07 -32.67 22.84
C ALA A 535 -5.88 -31.86 23.86
N ALA A 536 -5.63 -30.55 23.97
CA ALA A 536 -6.40 -29.67 24.85
C ALA A 536 -7.87 -29.52 24.40
N ILE A 537 -8.12 -29.35 23.10
CA ILE A 537 -9.47 -29.28 22.53
C ILE A 537 -10.24 -30.60 22.77
N ASN A 538 -9.59 -31.73 22.51
CA ASN A 538 -10.21 -33.05 22.70
C ASN A 538 -10.51 -33.35 24.18
N ALA A 539 -9.66 -32.88 25.10
CA ALA A 539 -9.82 -33.11 26.54
C ALA A 539 -10.82 -32.15 27.21
N PHE A 540 -10.84 -30.87 26.83
CA PHE A 540 -11.55 -29.82 27.57
C PHE A 540 -12.64 -29.09 26.79
N ALA A 541 -12.72 -29.27 25.47
CA ALA A 541 -13.78 -28.72 24.61
C ALA A 541 -14.63 -29.81 23.93
N ASN A 542 -14.55 -31.06 24.40
CA ASN A 542 -15.23 -32.22 23.81
C ASN A 542 -14.96 -32.38 22.30
N GLY A 543 -13.77 -31.99 21.86
CA GLY A 543 -13.38 -32.00 20.46
C GLY A 543 -13.92 -30.83 19.63
N ASP A 544 -14.67 -29.87 20.18
CA ASP A 544 -15.15 -28.71 19.41
C ASP A 544 -14.06 -27.61 19.31
N PRO A 545 -13.44 -27.41 18.13
CA PRO A 545 -12.37 -26.42 17.97
C PRO A 545 -12.87 -24.97 18.06
N ARG A 546 -14.18 -24.72 17.95
CA ARG A 546 -14.73 -23.37 17.82
C ARG A 546 -14.70 -22.57 19.12
N THR A 547 -14.52 -23.23 20.26
CA THR A 547 -14.39 -22.59 21.58
C THR A 547 -12.95 -22.21 21.89
N PHE A 548 -11.97 -22.65 21.09
CA PHE A 548 -10.57 -22.28 21.31
C PHE A 548 -10.35 -20.78 21.19
N LYS A 549 -9.61 -20.20 22.13
CA LYS A 549 -9.25 -18.77 22.14
C LYS A 549 -7.78 -18.55 21.86
N SER A 550 -6.91 -19.15 22.67
CA SER A 550 -5.47 -18.88 22.54
C SER A 550 -4.62 -20.02 23.05
N ILE A 551 -3.36 -20.04 22.63
CA ILE A 551 -2.32 -20.90 23.15
C ILE A 551 -1.01 -20.14 23.21
N LYS A 552 -0.30 -20.26 24.33
CA LYS A 552 1.09 -19.83 24.47
C LYS A 552 1.94 -21.04 24.79
N VAL A 553 3.11 -21.17 24.17
CA VAL A 553 4.09 -22.22 24.49
C VAL A 553 5.51 -21.68 24.49
N ARG A 554 6.39 -22.35 25.24
CA ARG A 554 7.85 -22.28 25.06
C ARG A 554 8.37 -23.62 24.54
N PHE A 555 9.11 -23.58 23.43
CA PHE A 555 9.84 -24.73 22.92
C PHE A 555 11.10 -24.94 23.77
N ALA A 556 11.14 -26.06 24.48
CA ALA A 556 12.20 -26.35 25.46
C ALA A 556 13.26 -27.29 24.89
N GLU A 557 12.85 -28.23 24.03
CA GLU A 557 13.72 -29.22 23.41
C GLU A 557 13.10 -29.76 22.12
N SER A 558 13.92 -30.36 21.26
CA SER A 558 13.52 -30.94 19.99
C SER A 558 12.74 -32.24 20.20
N VAL A 559 11.81 -32.53 19.28
CA VAL A 559 11.14 -33.83 19.13
C VAL A 559 11.67 -34.48 17.87
N PHE A 560 11.85 -35.79 17.87
CA PHE A 560 12.16 -36.51 16.65
C PHE A 560 10.92 -37.24 16.10
N PRO A 561 10.71 -37.26 14.78
CA PRO A 561 9.62 -38.05 14.18
C PRO A 561 9.72 -39.53 14.62
N GLY A 562 8.58 -40.11 14.99
CA GLY A 562 8.46 -41.47 15.54
C GLY A 562 8.36 -41.54 17.08
N GLU A 563 8.73 -40.47 17.78
CA GLU A 563 8.63 -40.40 19.25
C GLU A 563 7.20 -40.24 19.76
N THR A 564 6.99 -40.65 21.00
CA THR A 564 5.74 -40.51 21.73
C THR A 564 5.72 -39.25 22.54
N LEU A 565 4.72 -38.40 22.29
CA LEU A 565 4.45 -37.21 23.08
C LEU A 565 3.52 -37.58 24.24
N LYS A 566 4.02 -37.48 25.47
CA LYS A 566 3.19 -37.47 26.67
C LYS A 566 2.77 -36.03 26.94
N ILE A 567 1.50 -35.73 26.69
CA ILE A 567 0.89 -34.42 26.88
C ILE A 567 0.13 -34.45 28.19
N GLU A 568 0.57 -33.65 29.15
CA GLU A 568 0.01 -33.53 30.49
C GLU A 568 -0.78 -32.21 30.57
N LEU A 569 -2.04 -32.28 30.99
CA LEU A 569 -2.93 -31.13 31.05
C LEU A 569 -3.49 -30.95 32.47
N TRP A 570 -3.38 -29.72 32.99
CA TRP A 570 -3.93 -29.33 34.29
C TRP A 570 -4.99 -28.26 34.08
N LYS A 571 -6.21 -28.55 34.49
CA LYS A 571 -7.31 -27.58 34.55
C LYS A 571 -6.98 -26.57 35.64
N GLU A 572 -6.77 -25.32 35.23
CA GLU A 572 -6.56 -24.19 36.14
C GLU A 572 -7.90 -23.47 36.40
N SER A 573 -8.74 -23.36 35.37
CA SER A 573 -10.14 -22.90 35.46
C SER A 573 -10.99 -23.55 34.37
N GLU A 574 -12.29 -23.23 34.31
CA GLU A 574 -13.19 -23.71 33.24
C GLU A 574 -12.71 -23.31 31.83
N LEU A 575 -11.98 -22.22 31.71
CA LEU A 575 -11.58 -21.63 30.43
C LEU A 575 -10.07 -21.62 30.21
N ARG A 576 -9.28 -22.22 31.10
CA ARG A 576 -7.82 -22.18 31.03
C ARG A 576 -7.18 -23.47 31.52
N VAL A 577 -6.27 -23.99 30.71
CA VAL A 577 -5.57 -25.27 30.93
C VAL A 577 -4.07 -25.05 30.79
N LEU A 578 -3.31 -25.45 31.80
CA LEU A 578 -1.84 -25.49 31.71
C LEU A 578 -1.41 -26.79 31.06
N VAL A 579 -0.37 -26.74 30.23
CA VAL A 579 0.08 -27.89 29.45
C VAL A 579 1.59 -28.08 29.54
N ARG A 580 2.03 -29.34 29.53
CA ARG A 580 3.41 -29.74 29.34
C ARG A 580 3.48 -30.93 28.40
N ALA A 581 4.43 -30.95 27.48
CA ALA A 581 4.67 -32.11 26.63
C ALA A 581 6.08 -32.65 26.84
N THR A 582 6.19 -33.98 26.92
CA THR A 582 7.45 -34.71 27.12
C THR A 582 7.63 -35.74 26.01
N ALA A 583 8.81 -35.78 25.39
CA ALA A 583 9.22 -36.90 24.53
C ALA A 583 9.56 -38.10 25.44
N VAL A 584 8.71 -39.13 25.40
CA VAL A 584 8.75 -40.26 26.36
C VAL A 584 10.07 -41.02 26.26
N GLU A 585 10.52 -41.31 25.05
CA GLU A 585 11.68 -42.15 24.76
C GLU A 585 12.99 -41.56 25.32
N ARG A 586 13.06 -40.23 25.43
CA ARG A 586 14.24 -39.52 25.98
C ARG A 586 14.01 -38.89 27.35
N ASN A 587 12.77 -38.93 27.86
CA ASN A 587 12.35 -38.23 29.07
C ASN A 587 12.76 -36.74 29.06
N LYS A 588 12.50 -36.05 27.95
CA LYS A 588 12.81 -34.61 27.76
C LYS A 588 11.54 -33.81 27.62
N VAL A 589 11.42 -32.74 28.40
CA VAL A 589 10.33 -31.75 28.26
C VAL A 589 10.58 -30.96 26.97
N VAL A 590 9.64 -31.02 26.03
CA VAL A 590 9.74 -30.40 24.71
C VAL A 590 8.86 -29.15 24.59
N ILE A 591 7.74 -29.11 25.32
CA ILE A 591 6.91 -27.91 25.51
C ILE A 591 6.79 -27.63 27.00
N SER A 592 7.13 -26.39 27.38
CA SER A 592 7.05 -25.87 28.74
C SER A 592 6.34 -24.51 28.76
N ASN A 593 6.02 -24.00 29.95
CA ASN A 593 5.40 -22.69 30.16
C ASN A 593 4.19 -22.45 29.26
N ALA A 594 3.38 -23.50 29.09
CA ALA A 594 2.30 -23.50 28.12
C ALA A 594 0.92 -23.43 28.78
N ALA A 595 0.03 -22.66 28.14
CA ALA A 595 -1.37 -22.58 28.51
C ALA A 595 -2.25 -22.50 27.26
N VAL A 596 -3.41 -23.13 27.32
CA VAL A 596 -4.49 -23.02 26.33
C VAL A 596 -5.69 -22.37 27.00
N GLU A 597 -6.30 -21.40 26.32
CA GLU A 597 -7.51 -20.72 26.75
C GLU A 597 -8.67 -21.00 25.81
N PHE A 598 -9.88 -20.99 26.35
CA PHE A 598 -11.14 -21.17 25.64
C PHE A 598 -12.07 -19.99 25.89
N TYR A 599 -13.00 -19.77 24.95
CA TYR A 599 -14.13 -18.88 25.14
C TYR A 599 -15.26 -19.62 25.87
N ALA A 600 -15.99 -18.88 26.72
CA ALA A 600 -17.23 -19.38 27.31
C ALA A 600 -18.32 -19.62 26.26
N GLU A 601 -18.35 -18.80 25.21
CA GLU A 601 -19.28 -18.90 24.08
C GLU A 601 -18.52 -18.75 22.76
N ILE A 602 -18.95 -19.48 21.72
CA ILE A 602 -18.32 -19.42 20.40
C ILE A 602 -18.44 -17.98 19.84
N PRO A 603 -17.31 -17.29 19.61
CA PRO A 603 -17.34 -15.94 19.05
C PRO A 603 -17.94 -15.95 17.65
N LYS A 604 -18.84 -15.01 17.38
CA LYS A 604 -19.49 -14.87 16.08
C LYS A 604 -18.71 -13.88 15.20
N PRO A 605 -18.74 -14.05 13.87
CA PRO A 605 -18.24 -13.02 12.95
C PRO A 605 -18.88 -11.68 13.28
N LYS A 606 -18.07 -10.62 13.35
CA LYS A 606 -18.64 -9.28 13.34
C LYS A 606 -19.42 -9.15 12.02
N LYS A 607 -20.68 -8.73 12.10
CA LYS A 607 -21.44 -8.32 10.91
C LYS A 607 -20.52 -7.35 10.17
N ALA A 608 -20.15 -7.67 8.94
CA ALA A 608 -19.34 -6.75 8.14
C ALA A 608 -20.00 -5.37 8.28
N PRO A 609 -19.25 -4.31 8.61
CA PRO A 609 -19.83 -2.99 8.58
C PRO A 609 -20.53 -2.88 7.22
N GLU A 610 -21.83 -2.56 7.23
CA GLU A 610 -22.52 -2.12 6.03
C GLU A 610 -21.55 -1.15 5.38
N VAL A 611 -21.02 -1.52 4.22
CA VAL A 611 -20.00 -0.74 3.57
C VAL A 611 -20.69 0.59 3.30
N ALA A 612 -20.40 1.58 4.14
CA ALA A 612 -20.64 2.97 3.86
C ALA A 612 -19.76 3.22 2.64
N ALA A 613 -20.34 2.95 1.47
CA ALA A 613 -19.76 3.23 0.20
C ALA A 613 -19.35 4.69 0.27
N ALA A 614 -18.04 4.93 0.27
CA ALA A 614 -17.50 6.21 -0.07
C ALA A 614 -18.23 6.66 -1.35
N ALA A 615 -18.91 7.79 -1.25
CA ALA A 615 -19.84 8.30 -2.26
C ALA A 615 -19.18 8.32 -3.64
N GLY A 616 -19.45 7.29 -4.43
CA GLY A 616 -19.17 7.21 -5.85
C GLY A 616 -20.38 6.51 -6.44
N ALA A 617 -21.21 7.24 -7.18
CA ALA A 617 -22.45 6.75 -7.74
C ALA A 617 -22.19 5.48 -8.59
N THR A 618 -22.63 4.33 -8.11
CA THR A 618 -22.60 3.07 -8.85
C THR A 618 -23.84 2.96 -9.73
N VAL A 619 -23.63 2.80 -11.04
CA VAL A 619 -24.70 2.61 -12.03
C VAL A 619 -25.32 1.22 -11.85
N THR A 620 -26.64 1.16 -11.80
CA THR A 620 -27.42 -0.09 -11.60
C THR A 620 -27.88 -0.70 -12.92
N THR A 621 -28.23 -2.00 -12.90
CA THR A 621 -28.71 -2.73 -14.09
C THR A 621 -29.92 -2.08 -14.76
N PRO A 622 -30.99 -1.66 -14.04
CA PRO A 622 -32.09 -0.90 -14.66
C PRO A 622 -31.61 0.38 -15.34
N GLN A 623 -30.71 1.15 -14.71
CA GLN A 623 -30.15 2.37 -15.30
C GLN A 623 -29.35 2.09 -16.58
N THR A 624 -28.67 0.93 -16.66
CA THR A 624 -28.00 0.54 -17.92
C THR A 624 -29.00 0.23 -19.03
N PHE A 625 -30.13 -0.44 -18.73
CA PHE A 625 -31.17 -0.73 -19.74
C PHE A 625 -31.97 0.52 -20.11
N ASP A 626 -32.19 1.46 -19.18
CA ASP A 626 -32.79 2.77 -19.47
C ASP A 626 -31.89 3.60 -20.40
N ALA A 627 -30.57 3.58 -20.17
CA ALA A 627 -29.61 4.22 -21.06
C ALA A 627 -29.59 3.56 -22.46
N ILE A 628 -29.73 2.24 -22.53
CA ILE A 628 -29.89 1.50 -23.79
C ILE A 628 -31.19 1.91 -24.48
N ALA A 629 -32.31 2.00 -23.76
CA ALA A 629 -33.60 2.44 -24.30
C ALA A 629 -33.50 3.85 -24.89
N ALA A 630 -32.90 4.79 -24.16
CA ALA A 630 -32.69 6.17 -24.61
C ALA A 630 -31.77 6.24 -25.85
N HIS A 631 -30.75 5.39 -25.92
CA HIS A 631 -29.86 5.31 -27.08
C HIS A 631 -30.56 4.72 -28.31
N VAL A 632 -31.35 3.67 -28.14
CA VAL A 632 -32.15 3.06 -29.22
C VAL A 632 -33.17 4.05 -29.77
N ALA A 633 -33.85 4.82 -28.89
CA ALA A 633 -34.80 5.85 -29.30
C ALA A 633 -34.14 6.99 -30.10
N LYS A 634 -32.90 7.38 -29.75
CA LYS A 634 -32.14 8.42 -30.46
C LYS A 634 -31.50 7.94 -31.77
N ASN A 635 -31.41 6.62 -32.00
CA ASN A 635 -30.73 6.03 -33.14
C ASN A 635 -31.65 5.06 -33.89
N PRO A 636 -32.66 5.56 -34.64
CA PRO A 636 -33.64 4.73 -35.31
C PRO A 636 -33.04 3.75 -36.33
N ASP A 637 -31.82 4.00 -36.84
CA ASP A 637 -31.08 3.08 -37.69
C ASP A 637 -30.75 1.73 -37.04
N LEU A 638 -30.72 1.66 -35.70
CA LEU A 638 -30.53 0.39 -34.98
C LEU A 638 -31.67 -0.60 -35.23
N THR A 639 -32.83 -0.12 -35.69
CA THR A 639 -33.94 -1.01 -36.06
C THR A 639 -33.65 -1.91 -37.26
N LYS A 640 -32.66 -1.54 -38.09
CA LYS A 640 -32.17 -2.35 -39.22
C LYS A 640 -31.47 -3.64 -38.78
N ILE A 641 -31.07 -3.75 -37.50
CA ILE A 641 -30.49 -4.98 -36.94
C ILE A 641 -31.55 -6.10 -36.85
N ALA A 642 -32.85 -5.75 -36.79
CA ALA A 642 -33.99 -6.65 -36.90
C ALA A 642 -33.89 -7.92 -36.04
N THR A 643 -33.39 -7.81 -34.80
CA THR A 643 -33.13 -8.93 -33.89
C THR A 643 -33.74 -8.64 -32.51
N VAL A 644 -34.36 -9.64 -31.88
CA VAL A 644 -34.85 -9.60 -30.49
C VAL A 644 -33.85 -10.29 -29.57
N TYR A 645 -33.27 -9.54 -28.63
CA TYR A 645 -32.36 -10.07 -27.61
C TYR A 645 -33.06 -10.22 -26.27
N GLN A 646 -32.77 -11.31 -25.57
CA GLN A 646 -33.17 -11.50 -24.18
C GLN A 646 -31.92 -11.62 -23.29
N PHE A 647 -31.92 -10.92 -22.16
CA PHE A 647 -30.88 -10.98 -21.15
C PHE A 647 -31.46 -11.61 -19.89
N ASN A 648 -30.88 -12.73 -19.45
CA ASN A 648 -31.22 -13.39 -18.21
C ASN A 648 -30.08 -13.18 -17.21
N LEU A 649 -30.29 -12.29 -16.25
CA LEU A 649 -29.29 -11.93 -15.25
C LEU A 649 -29.55 -12.70 -13.96
N SER A 650 -28.49 -13.10 -13.27
CA SER A 650 -28.56 -13.78 -11.96
C SER A 650 -27.84 -12.99 -10.87
N ASN A 651 -28.32 -13.11 -9.63
CA ASN A 651 -27.73 -12.49 -8.43
C ASN A 651 -27.63 -10.94 -8.46
N PRO A 652 -28.76 -10.19 -8.46
CA PRO A 652 -30.14 -10.65 -8.37
C PRO A 652 -30.71 -11.11 -9.73
N VAL A 653 -31.75 -11.95 -9.68
CA VAL A 653 -32.40 -12.42 -10.92
C VAL A 653 -33.17 -11.27 -11.57
N SER A 654 -32.84 -10.93 -12.81
CA SER A 654 -33.63 -9.99 -13.61
C SER A 654 -33.57 -10.37 -15.08
N ASN A 655 -34.70 -10.21 -15.79
CA ASN A 655 -34.79 -10.50 -17.21
C ASN A 655 -35.13 -9.23 -17.97
N TRP A 656 -34.48 -9.03 -19.12
CA TRP A 656 -34.68 -7.86 -19.97
C TRP A 656 -34.75 -8.25 -21.44
N VAL A 657 -35.57 -7.52 -22.20
CA VAL A 657 -35.77 -7.72 -23.63
C VAL A 657 -35.39 -6.46 -24.37
N LEU A 658 -34.52 -6.60 -25.36
CA LEU A 658 -34.16 -5.56 -26.33
C LEU A 658 -34.70 -6.00 -27.69
N ASP A 659 -35.84 -5.47 -28.08
CA ASP A 659 -36.48 -5.72 -29.38
C ASP A 659 -36.06 -4.63 -30.37
N LEU A 660 -34.97 -4.88 -31.11
CA LEU A 660 -34.54 -3.97 -32.17
C LEU A 660 -35.42 -4.07 -33.43
N LYS A 661 -36.39 -4.99 -33.55
CA LYS A 661 -37.37 -4.91 -34.65
C LYS A 661 -38.35 -3.77 -34.41
N LYS A 662 -38.66 -3.49 -33.13
CA LYS A 662 -39.60 -2.46 -32.70
C LYS A 662 -38.93 -1.22 -32.08
N GLY A 663 -37.63 -1.28 -31.83
CA GLY A 663 -36.89 -0.22 -31.14
C GLY A 663 -37.23 -0.11 -29.65
N GLU A 664 -37.60 -1.22 -29.02
CA GLU A 664 -38.13 -1.26 -27.65
C GLU A 664 -37.18 -1.96 -26.69
N VAL A 665 -37.08 -1.45 -25.46
CA VAL A 665 -36.36 -2.09 -24.33
C VAL A 665 -37.32 -2.19 -23.17
N LYS A 666 -37.47 -3.38 -22.58
CA LYS A 666 -38.37 -3.59 -21.44
C LYS A 666 -37.89 -4.68 -20.49
N PRO A 667 -38.26 -4.59 -19.19
CA PRO A 667 -38.09 -5.71 -18.27
C PRO A 667 -39.03 -6.87 -18.65
N GLY A 668 -38.59 -8.10 -18.41
CA GLY A 668 -39.34 -9.33 -18.68
C GLY A 668 -38.60 -10.31 -19.60
N SER A 669 -39.33 -11.29 -20.10
CA SER A 669 -38.84 -12.31 -21.04
C SER A 669 -39.79 -12.42 -22.22
N VAL A 670 -39.31 -12.99 -23.33
CA VAL A 670 -40.13 -13.32 -24.50
C VAL A 670 -40.04 -14.82 -24.78
N ASP A 671 -41.14 -15.41 -25.25
CA ASP A 671 -41.21 -16.84 -25.54
C ASP A 671 -40.24 -17.26 -26.67
N LYS A 672 -39.87 -16.34 -27.57
CA LYS A 672 -38.95 -16.59 -28.68
C LYS A 672 -38.05 -15.39 -28.96
N ALA A 673 -36.91 -15.33 -28.29
CA ALA A 673 -35.82 -14.41 -28.63
C ALA A 673 -34.95 -14.98 -29.77
N ASP A 674 -34.42 -14.10 -30.62
CA ASP A 674 -33.48 -14.49 -31.67
C ASP A 674 -32.09 -14.80 -31.07
N CYS A 675 -31.71 -14.13 -29.96
CA CYS A 675 -30.49 -14.38 -29.22
C CYS A 675 -30.70 -14.13 -27.71
N THR A 676 -30.31 -15.09 -26.87
CA THR A 676 -30.44 -15.01 -25.41
C THR A 676 -29.05 -15.01 -24.77
N LEU A 677 -28.77 -14.04 -23.91
CA LEU A 677 -27.52 -13.90 -23.15
C LEU A 677 -27.82 -14.16 -21.66
N SER A 678 -27.08 -15.06 -21.03
CA SER A 678 -27.23 -15.40 -19.61
C SER A 678 -25.90 -15.24 -18.86
N LEU A 679 -25.89 -14.41 -17.82
CA LEU A 679 -24.70 -14.05 -17.02
C LEU A 679 -25.13 -13.48 -15.66
N SER A 680 -24.20 -13.26 -14.72
CA SER A 680 -24.55 -12.60 -13.46
C SER A 680 -24.79 -11.09 -13.66
N ASP A 681 -25.56 -10.47 -12.77
CA ASP A 681 -25.81 -9.02 -12.75
C ASP A 681 -24.49 -8.23 -12.63
N ALA A 682 -23.56 -8.71 -11.81
CA ALA A 682 -22.22 -8.15 -11.68
C ALA A 682 -21.42 -8.26 -12.99
N ASP A 683 -21.40 -9.44 -13.62
CA ASP A 683 -20.71 -9.63 -14.90
C ASP A 683 -21.36 -8.79 -16.02
N TRP A 684 -22.68 -8.56 -15.97
CA TRP A 684 -23.38 -7.65 -16.87
C TRP A 684 -22.93 -6.20 -16.69
N LEU A 685 -22.87 -5.71 -15.46
CA LEU A 685 -22.42 -4.35 -15.17
C LEU A 685 -20.95 -4.14 -15.56
N ASP A 686 -20.09 -5.12 -15.31
CA ASP A 686 -18.70 -5.08 -15.75
C ASP A 686 -18.55 -5.18 -17.28
N MET A 687 -19.37 -6.01 -17.94
CA MET A 687 -19.38 -6.15 -19.39
C MET A 687 -19.87 -4.87 -20.08
N VAL A 688 -20.94 -4.26 -19.59
CA VAL A 688 -21.50 -3.03 -20.15
C VAL A 688 -20.66 -1.82 -19.79
N SER A 689 -19.99 -1.79 -18.63
CA SER A 689 -19.03 -0.72 -18.29
C SER A 689 -17.67 -0.85 -18.98
N GLY A 690 -17.42 -1.95 -19.71
CA GLY A 690 -16.18 -2.21 -20.43
C GLY A 690 -15.03 -2.74 -19.56
N LYS A 691 -15.30 -3.07 -18.30
CA LYS A 691 -14.34 -3.69 -17.36
C LYS A 691 -14.13 -5.18 -17.64
N ALA A 692 -15.15 -5.84 -18.18
CA ALA A 692 -15.08 -7.24 -18.60
C ALA A 692 -15.25 -7.38 -20.11
N ASP A 693 -14.40 -8.20 -20.71
CA ASP A 693 -14.48 -8.52 -22.13
C ASP A 693 -15.52 -9.64 -22.38
N PRO A 694 -16.52 -9.43 -23.25
CA PRO A 694 -17.57 -10.41 -23.51
C PRO A 694 -17.05 -11.75 -24.05
N LEU A 695 -15.98 -11.75 -24.85
CA LEU A 695 -15.41 -12.97 -25.42
C LEU A 695 -14.74 -13.82 -24.34
N LYS A 696 -14.02 -13.18 -23.41
CA LYS A 696 -13.45 -13.86 -22.23
C LYS A 696 -14.53 -14.41 -21.30
N LEU A 697 -15.61 -13.68 -21.07
CA LEU A 697 -16.73 -14.16 -20.26
C LEU A 697 -17.40 -15.37 -20.90
N PHE A 698 -17.54 -15.39 -22.23
CA PHE A 698 -18.09 -16.52 -22.96
C PHE A 698 -17.16 -17.74 -22.94
N GLN A 699 -15.87 -17.57 -23.24
CA GLN A 699 -14.86 -18.64 -23.19
C GLN A 699 -14.72 -19.23 -21.77
N GLY A 700 -14.86 -18.41 -20.73
CA GLY A 700 -14.82 -18.83 -19.33
C GLY A 700 -16.14 -19.40 -18.80
N GLY A 701 -17.18 -19.54 -19.64
CA GLY A 701 -18.47 -20.12 -19.26
C GLY A 701 -19.35 -19.24 -18.37
N LYS A 702 -18.93 -18.01 -18.07
CA LYS A 702 -19.68 -17.02 -17.25
C LYS A 702 -20.77 -16.30 -18.04
N LEU A 703 -20.59 -16.14 -19.35
CA LEU A 703 -21.61 -15.71 -20.28
C LEU A 703 -22.03 -16.91 -21.14
N LYS A 704 -23.32 -17.25 -21.13
CA LYS A 704 -23.89 -18.27 -22.02
C LYS A 704 -24.75 -17.59 -23.07
N ILE A 705 -24.60 -18.00 -24.32
CA ILE A 705 -25.37 -17.47 -25.46
C ILE A 705 -26.16 -18.60 -26.09
N ALA A 706 -27.47 -18.43 -26.20
CA ALA A 706 -28.38 -19.37 -26.85
C ALA A 706 -29.12 -18.70 -28.02
N GLY A 707 -29.48 -19.46 -29.05
CA GLY A 707 -30.05 -18.93 -30.29
C GLY A 707 -28.98 -18.49 -31.30
N ASN A 708 -29.19 -17.37 -31.99
CA ASN A 708 -28.29 -16.87 -33.02
C ASN A 708 -27.05 -16.20 -32.42
N VAL A 709 -26.00 -16.99 -32.20
CA VAL A 709 -24.72 -16.54 -31.62
C VAL A 709 -24.08 -15.41 -32.43
N MET A 710 -24.18 -15.42 -33.77
CA MET A 710 -23.62 -14.34 -34.60
C MET A 710 -24.34 -13.00 -34.37
N ALA A 711 -25.59 -13.02 -33.91
CA ALA A 711 -26.29 -11.80 -33.57
C ALA A 711 -25.70 -11.11 -32.32
N SER A 712 -25.11 -11.85 -31.36
CA SER A 712 -24.52 -11.23 -30.16
C SER A 712 -23.37 -10.28 -30.49
N GLN A 713 -22.67 -10.49 -31.62
CA GLN A 713 -21.61 -9.60 -32.11
C GLN A 713 -22.15 -8.24 -32.59
N LYS A 714 -23.45 -8.15 -32.91
CA LYS A 714 -24.09 -6.88 -33.32
C LYS A 714 -24.41 -5.96 -32.13
N LEU A 715 -24.12 -6.38 -30.90
CA LEU A 715 -24.29 -5.59 -29.68
C LEU A 715 -23.10 -4.68 -29.36
N ASP A 716 -22.09 -4.57 -30.24
CA ASP A 716 -20.92 -3.70 -30.01
C ASP A 716 -21.27 -2.21 -29.81
N PHE A 717 -22.45 -1.77 -30.25
CA PHE A 717 -22.93 -0.40 -29.99
C PHE A 717 -23.15 -0.13 -28.49
N LEU A 718 -23.35 -1.16 -27.65
CA LEU A 718 -23.46 -1.01 -26.20
C LEU A 718 -22.19 -0.38 -25.59
N LYS A 719 -21.03 -0.52 -26.24
CA LYS A 719 -19.78 0.13 -25.84
C LYS A 719 -19.79 1.64 -26.06
N LYS A 720 -20.64 2.15 -26.96
CA LYS A 720 -20.72 3.57 -27.39
C LYS A 720 -21.80 4.39 -26.67
N ILE A 721 -22.54 3.77 -25.74
CA ILE A 721 -23.61 4.45 -24.98
C ILE A 721 -22.98 5.25 -23.83
N ASP A 722 -23.27 6.55 -23.77
CA ASP A 722 -22.93 7.41 -22.62
C ASP A 722 -23.85 7.05 -21.45
N LYS A 723 -23.25 6.47 -20.40
CA LYS A 723 -23.94 5.82 -19.29
C LYS A 723 -24.08 6.73 -18.06
N SER A 724 -23.72 8.01 -18.18
CA SER A 724 -23.81 9.01 -17.12
C SER A 724 -25.13 9.83 -17.13
N ALA A 725 -26.01 9.62 -18.11
CA ALA A 725 -27.14 10.51 -18.41
C ALA A 725 -28.54 10.03 -17.95
N ALA A 726 -28.64 9.17 -16.93
CA ALA A 726 -29.94 8.86 -16.31
C ALA A 726 -30.27 9.86 -15.18
N PRO A 727 -31.47 10.49 -15.15
CA PRO A 727 -31.78 11.51 -14.14
C PRO A 727 -31.85 10.91 -12.73
N VAL A 728 -31.12 11.52 -11.80
CA VAL A 728 -31.08 11.17 -10.37
C VAL A 728 -32.32 11.73 -9.68
N ALA A 729 -33.20 10.87 -9.15
CA ALA A 729 -34.29 11.31 -8.28
C ALA A 729 -33.78 11.57 -6.85
N THR A 730 -34.01 12.78 -6.35
CA THR A 730 -33.72 13.23 -4.99
C THR A 730 -34.74 12.66 -3.98
N THR A 731 -34.25 12.39 -2.78
CA THR A 731 -34.94 11.80 -1.63
C THR A 731 -36.14 12.61 -1.14
N ALA A 732 -37.34 12.00 -1.01
CA ALA A 732 -38.23 12.05 0.17
C ALA A 732 -39.60 11.37 -0.06
N ALA A 733 -40.04 10.62 0.97
CA ALA A 733 -41.38 10.04 1.24
C ALA A 733 -41.72 8.66 0.64
N PRO A 734 -42.66 7.94 1.29
CA PRO A 734 -42.49 7.12 2.49
C PRO A 734 -42.39 5.63 2.13
N ALA A 735 -41.89 4.82 3.07
CA ALA A 735 -41.84 3.37 2.93
C ALA A 735 -43.23 2.76 2.66
N THR A 736 -43.53 2.48 1.40
CA THR A 736 -44.45 1.40 1.03
C THR A 736 -43.60 0.15 0.87
N THR A 737 -43.64 -0.70 1.88
CA THR A 737 -43.18 -2.08 1.84
C THR A 737 -43.86 -2.81 0.68
N ALA A 738 -43.16 -2.94 -0.45
CA ALA A 738 -43.43 -4.03 -1.37
C ALA A 738 -42.74 -5.27 -0.76
N PRO A 739 -43.46 -6.36 -0.49
CA PRO A 739 -42.86 -7.54 0.10
C PRO A 739 -41.84 -8.10 -0.88
N THR A 740 -40.58 -8.21 -0.45
CA THR A 740 -39.63 -9.11 -1.07
C THR A 740 -40.28 -10.48 -1.06
N GLN A 741 -40.72 -10.97 -2.22
CA GLN A 741 -41.30 -12.29 -2.31
C GLN A 741 -40.16 -13.26 -1.99
N ALA A 742 -40.16 -13.78 -0.76
CA ALA A 742 -39.28 -14.86 -0.37
C ALA A 742 -39.37 -15.94 -1.45
N ALA A 743 -38.23 -16.44 -1.90
CA ALA A 743 -38.20 -17.64 -2.75
C ALA A 743 -39.11 -18.67 -2.07
N GLU A 744 -40.15 -19.09 -2.79
CA GLU A 744 -41.24 -19.84 -2.20
C GLU A 744 -40.71 -21.21 -1.76
N VAL A 745 -40.69 -21.46 -0.45
CA VAL A 745 -40.20 -22.71 0.13
C VAL A 745 -41.02 -23.87 -0.44
N ILE A 746 -40.35 -24.82 -1.09
CA ILE A 746 -40.94 -25.90 -1.87
C ILE A 746 -41.36 -27.08 -0.97
N ALA A 747 -40.67 -27.31 0.16
CA ALA A 747 -40.94 -28.42 1.05
C ALA A 747 -42.41 -28.57 1.49
N PRO A 748 -43.14 -27.51 1.90
CA PRO A 748 -44.58 -27.61 2.19
C PRO A 748 -45.44 -28.03 0.98
N LYS A 749 -45.07 -27.62 -0.24
CA LYS A 749 -45.77 -28.02 -1.47
C LYS A 749 -45.52 -29.49 -1.79
N VAL A 750 -44.28 -29.95 -1.68
CA VAL A 750 -43.91 -31.36 -1.87
C VAL A 750 -44.64 -32.23 -0.86
N PHE A 751 -44.70 -31.82 0.42
CA PHE A 751 -45.44 -32.52 1.47
C PHE A 751 -46.93 -32.69 1.11
N LYS A 752 -47.58 -31.61 0.69
CA LYS A 752 -49.00 -31.65 0.30
C LYS A 752 -49.22 -32.49 -0.96
N ALA A 753 -48.36 -32.36 -1.97
CA ALA A 753 -48.43 -33.13 -3.20
C ALA A 753 -48.23 -34.64 -2.95
N LEU A 754 -47.39 -35.01 -1.99
CA LEU A 754 -47.24 -36.39 -1.53
C LEU A 754 -48.50 -36.92 -0.84
N GLN A 755 -49.13 -36.11 0.01
CA GLN A 755 -50.38 -36.47 0.68
C GLN A 755 -51.49 -36.79 -0.34
N ASP A 756 -51.61 -35.97 -1.38
CA ASP A 756 -52.56 -36.19 -2.48
C ASP A 756 -52.18 -37.43 -3.32
N ARG A 757 -50.89 -37.63 -3.61
CA ARG A 757 -50.40 -38.76 -4.40
C ARG A 757 -50.61 -40.09 -3.68
N PHE A 758 -50.34 -40.18 -2.38
CA PHE A 758 -50.55 -41.39 -1.58
C PHE A 758 -52.04 -41.77 -1.49
N THR A 759 -52.94 -40.78 -1.54
CA THR A 759 -54.39 -41.04 -1.59
C THR A 759 -54.83 -41.58 -2.95
N LYS A 760 -54.21 -41.15 -4.05
CA LYS A 760 -54.57 -41.52 -5.43
C LYS A 760 -53.86 -42.76 -5.97
N THR A 761 -52.74 -43.16 -5.35
CA THR A 761 -51.87 -44.23 -5.87
C THR A 761 -51.33 -45.08 -4.71
N PRO A 762 -52.18 -45.86 -4.02
CA PRO A 762 -51.80 -46.64 -2.84
C PRO A 762 -50.78 -47.76 -3.14
N GLU A 763 -50.72 -48.22 -4.39
CA GLU A 763 -49.74 -49.20 -4.88
C GLU A 763 -48.25 -48.78 -4.71
N LEU A 764 -47.96 -47.47 -4.58
CA LEU A 764 -46.60 -46.97 -4.31
C LEU A 764 -45.97 -47.55 -3.03
N ALA A 765 -46.79 -47.94 -2.04
CA ALA A 765 -46.30 -48.58 -0.82
C ALA A 765 -45.59 -49.91 -1.10
N LYS A 766 -46.08 -50.69 -2.08
CA LYS A 766 -45.48 -51.99 -2.45
C LYS A 766 -44.14 -51.84 -3.15
N GLU A 767 -43.91 -50.73 -3.84
CA GLU A 767 -42.67 -50.45 -4.56
C GLU A 767 -41.54 -50.01 -3.62
N VAL A 768 -41.85 -49.21 -2.59
CA VAL A 768 -40.84 -48.66 -1.67
C VAL A 768 -40.63 -49.54 -0.44
N ASN A 769 -41.72 -49.97 0.22
CA ASN A 769 -41.73 -50.82 1.43
C ASN A 769 -40.75 -50.37 2.53
N ALA A 770 -40.80 -49.09 2.91
CA ALA A 770 -39.94 -48.50 3.94
C ALA A 770 -40.56 -47.23 4.56
N VAL A 771 -40.12 -46.88 5.77
CA VAL A 771 -40.36 -45.57 6.38
C VAL A 771 -39.21 -44.63 6.03
N ILE A 772 -39.51 -43.47 5.44
CA ILE A 772 -38.51 -42.49 5.00
C ILE A 772 -38.76 -41.14 5.67
N ALA A 773 -37.80 -40.66 6.45
CA ALA A 773 -37.85 -39.34 7.09
C ALA A 773 -36.98 -38.33 6.32
N PHE A 774 -37.52 -37.13 6.08
CA PHE A 774 -36.87 -36.03 5.37
C PHE A 774 -36.61 -34.86 6.30
N LYS A 775 -35.39 -34.34 6.26
CA LYS A 775 -34.98 -33.11 6.95
C LYS A 775 -34.44 -32.10 5.96
N VAL A 776 -35.18 -31.01 5.77
CA VAL A 776 -34.85 -29.92 4.85
C VAL A 776 -34.14 -28.80 5.63
N LYS A 777 -32.81 -28.77 5.55
CA LYS A 777 -31.94 -28.05 6.52
C LYS A 777 -32.17 -26.53 6.55
N ASP A 778 -32.37 -25.95 5.37
CA ASP A 778 -32.50 -24.51 5.12
C ASP A 778 -33.94 -23.99 5.20
N ALA A 779 -34.93 -24.89 5.04
CA ALA A 779 -36.35 -24.58 5.20
C ALA A 779 -36.89 -24.79 6.63
N GLY A 780 -36.12 -25.46 7.50
CA GLY A 780 -36.59 -25.85 8.84
C GLY A 780 -37.81 -26.79 8.81
N PHE A 781 -37.98 -27.55 7.71
CA PHE A 781 -39.14 -28.38 7.47
C PHE A 781 -38.76 -29.86 7.52
N GLU A 782 -39.53 -30.63 8.29
CA GLU A 782 -39.28 -32.05 8.53
C GLU A 782 -40.58 -32.84 8.35
N PHE A 783 -40.50 -33.99 7.69
CA PHE A 783 -41.65 -34.87 7.50
C PHE A 783 -41.24 -36.33 7.34
N THR A 784 -42.17 -37.24 7.62
CA THR A 784 -41.95 -38.69 7.50
C THR A 784 -43.02 -39.30 6.63
N ALA A 785 -42.60 -40.02 5.59
CA ALA A 785 -43.45 -40.83 4.72
C ALA A 785 -43.36 -42.30 5.16
N ASP A 786 -44.47 -42.88 5.59
CA ASP A 786 -44.58 -44.30 5.88
C ASP A 786 -45.16 -45.01 4.65
N LEU A 787 -44.27 -45.70 3.93
CA LEU A 787 -44.58 -46.53 2.76
C LEU A 787 -44.41 -48.02 3.09
N SER A 788 -44.33 -48.39 4.39
CA SER A 788 -44.10 -49.76 4.85
C SER A 788 -45.39 -50.57 5.04
N SER A 789 -46.54 -49.90 5.15
CA SER A 789 -47.86 -50.52 5.33
C SER A 789 -48.68 -50.49 4.03
N ALA A 790 -49.74 -51.31 3.96
CA ALA A 790 -50.61 -51.39 2.78
C ALA A 790 -51.34 -50.07 2.43
N THR A 791 -51.30 -49.07 3.32
CA THR A 791 -51.88 -47.75 3.11
C THR A 791 -50.80 -46.69 3.34
N PRO A 792 -50.20 -46.12 2.28
CA PRO A 792 -49.12 -45.16 2.45
C PRO A 792 -49.62 -43.89 3.13
N SER A 793 -48.82 -43.34 4.05
CA SER A 793 -49.17 -42.13 4.79
C SER A 793 -47.98 -41.19 4.93
N ILE A 794 -48.26 -39.92 5.19
CA ILE A 794 -47.24 -38.89 5.43
C ILE A 794 -47.65 -38.03 6.61
N LYS A 795 -46.71 -37.72 7.50
CA LYS A 795 -46.93 -36.89 8.69
C LYS A 795 -45.82 -35.84 8.86
N PRO A 796 -46.12 -34.66 9.41
CA PRO A 796 -45.07 -33.71 9.82
C PRO A 796 -44.17 -34.31 10.91
N GLY A 797 -42.90 -33.89 10.94
CA GLY A 797 -41.91 -34.32 11.92
C GLY A 797 -40.95 -35.39 11.40
N PHE A 798 -39.75 -35.43 11.99
CA PHE A 798 -38.67 -36.33 11.63
C PHE A 798 -38.64 -37.58 12.52
N ASP A 799 -38.90 -38.75 11.93
CA ASP A 799 -38.76 -40.01 12.65
C ASP A 799 -37.30 -40.49 12.65
N ALA A 800 -36.62 -40.34 13.78
CA ALA A 800 -35.24 -40.80 13.94
C ALA A 800 -35.07 -42.32 13.77
N LYS A 801 -36.16 -43.10 13.92
CA LYS A 801 -36.17 -44.57 13.76
C LYS A 801 -36.58 -45.02 12.35
N ALA A 802 -36.81 -44.09 11.42
CA ALA A 802 -37.11 -44.42 10.02
C ALA A 802 -36.01 -45.30 9.39
N ASP A 803 -36.41 -46.21 8.51
CA ASP A 803 -35.51 -47.11 7.77
C ASP A 803 -34.48 -46.32 6.96
N THR A 804 -34.90 -45.19 6.39
CA THR A 804 -34.03 -44.26 5.67
C THR A 804 -34.31 -42.83 6.10
N ARG A 805 -33.24 -42.08 6.38
CA ARG A 805 -33.29 -40.66 6.73
C ARG A 805 -32.54 -39.88 5.67
N ILE A 806 -33.20 -38.88 5.10
CA ILE A 806 -32.67 -38.07 4.00
C ILE A 806 -32.55 -36.64 4.49
N ILE A 807 -31.33 -36.11 4.41
CA ILE A 807 -31.01 -34.75 4.83
C ILE A 807 -30.53 -33.96 3.62
N LEU A 808 -31.24 -32.89 3.27
CA LEU A 808 -31.04 -32.15 2.02
C LEU A 808 -31.47 -30.68 2.17
N THR A 809 -31.20 -29.86 1.14
CA THR A 809 -31.72 -28.49 1.02
C THR A 809 -33.07 -28.45 0.30
N ASP A 810 -33.79 -27.34 0.41
CA ASP A 810 -35.08 -27.14 -0.26
C ASP A 810 -34.92 -27.17 -1.79
N ASP A 811 -33.80 -26.62 -2.30
CA ASP A 811 -33.41 -26.72 -3.72
C ASP A 811 -33.14 -28.16 -4.17
N ALA A 812 -32.48 -28.96 -3.34
CA ALA A 812 -32.25 -30.37 -3.64
C ALA A 812 -33.55 -31.17 -3.62
N LEU A 813 -34.50 -30.80 -2.75
CA LEU A 813 -35.83 -31.41 -2.70
C LEU A 813 -36.63 -31.06 -3.96
N ALA A 814 -36.50 -29.82 -4.45
CA ALA A 814 -37.08 -29.38 -5.71
C ALA A 814 -36.43 -30.07 -6.93
N ALA A 815 -35.12 -30.35 -6.87
CA ALA A 815 -34.43 -31.10 -7.91
C ALA A 815 -34.91 -32.55 -7.97
N LEU A 816 -35.08 -33.21 -6.82
CA LEU A 816 -35.73 -34.53 -6.72
C LEU A 816 -37.14 -34.49 -7.30
N SER A 817 -37.92 -33.44 -6.99
CA SER A 817 -39.29 -33.32 -7.50
C SER A 817 -39.34 -33.10 -9.01
N LYS A 818 -38.31 -32.52 -9.61
CA LYS A 818 -38.16 -32.35 -11.07
C LYS A 818 -37.54 -33.57 -11.76
N GLY A 819 -37.16 -34.60 -10.99
CA GLY A 819 -36.71 -35.89 -11.51
C GLY A 819 -35.20 -36.09 -11.56
N GLU A 820 -34.42 -35.23 -10.89
CA GLU A 820 -33.02 -35.54 -10.60
C GLU A 820 -32.93 -36.76 -9.67
N THR A 821 -31.89 -37.59 -9.84
CA THR A 821 -31.75 -38.80 -9.06
C THR A 821 -31.11 -38.50 -7.70
N ALA A 822 -31.52 -39.25 -6.67
CA ALA A 822 -30.88 -39.20 -5.35
C ALA A 822 -29.37 -39.47 -5.43
N GLN A 823 -28.95 -40.32 -6.38
CA GLN A 823 -27.54 -40.62 -6.63
C GLN A 823 -26.75 -39.38 -7.11
N SER A 824 -27.30 -38.61 -8.04
CA SER A 824 -26.67 -37.37 -8.54
C SER A 824 -26.47 -36.37 -7.41
N LEU A 825 -27.54 -36.11 -6.65
CA LEU A 825 -27.52 -35.17 -5.54
C LEU A 825 -26.58 -35.63 -4.41
N TYR A 826 -26.48 -36.94 -4.16
CA TYR A 826 -25.53 -37.50 -3.20
C TYR A 826 -24.08 -37.34 -3.65
N GLN A 827 -23.78 -37.61 -4.93
CA GLN A 827 -22.43 -37.47 -5.48
C GLN A 827 -21.93 -36.01 -5.40
N HIS A 828 -22.81 -35.05 -5.70
CA HIS A 828 -22.49 -33.63 -5.62
C HIS A 828 -22.66 -33.01 -4.23
N GLY A 829 -22.99 -33.82 -3.20
CA GLY A 829 -23.03 -33.38 -1.80
C GLY A 829 -24.27 -32.59 -1.38
N ALA A 830 -25.28 -32.48 -2.26
CA ALA A 830 -26.54 -31.78 -2.00
C ALA A 830 -27.55 -32.62 -1.19
N LEU A 831 -27.31 -33.93 -1.07
CA LEU A 831 -28.17 -34.88 -0.37
C LEU A 831 -27.34 -35.86 0.46
N ARG A 832 -27.74 -36.10 1.71
CA ARG A 832 -27.17 -37.12 2.60
C ARG A 832 -28.22 -38.18 2.92
N ILE A 833 -27.80 -39.45 2.98
CA ILE A 833 -28.66 -40.59 3.31
C ILE A 833 -28.06 -41.29 4.53
N ASP A 834 -28.86 -41.45 5.58
CA ASP A 834 -28.53 -42.31 6.73
C ASP A 834 -29.54 -43.47 6.79
N GLY A 835 -29.09 -44.71 7.03
CA GLY A 835 -29.94 -45.90 7.05
C GLY A 835 -29.94 -46.70 5.73
N SER A 836 -31.07 -47.28 5.34
CA SER A 836 -31.18 -48.18 4.19
C SER A 836 -30.97 -47.46 2.85
N LEU A 837 -29.90 -47.82 2.14
CA LEU A 837 -29.59 -47.30 0.80
C LEU A 837 -30.58 -47.81 -0.26
N THR A 838 -31.14 -49.02 -0.08
CA THR A 838 -32.09 -49.61 -1.03
C THR A 838 -33.38 -48.80 -1.16
N ALA A 839 -33.89 -48.25 -0.05
CA ALA A 839 -35.08 -47.39 -0.07
C ALA A 839 -34.77 -45.98 -0.63
N ALA A 840 -33.55 -45.47 -0.45
CA ALA A 840 -33.13 -44.20 -1.04
C ALA A 840 -33.00 -44.24 -2.58
N HIS A 841 -32.74 -45.42 -3.16
CA HIS A 841 -32.80 -45.61 -4.62
C HIS A 841 -34.23 -45.60 -5.19
N ARG A 842 -35.25 -45.69 -4.32
CA ARG A 842 -36.67 -45.80 -4.69
C ARG A 842 -37.44 -44.50 -4.44
N LEU A 843 -36.75 -43.35 -4.46
CA LEU A 843 -37.36 -42.02 -4.35
C LEU A 843 -38.05 -41.53 -5.63
N GLY A 844 -38.28 -42.42 -6.61
CA GLY A 844 -38.99 -42.08 -7.85
C GLY A 844 -40.40 -41.51 -7.61
N PHE A 845 -41.02 -41.84 -6.47
CA PHE A 845 -42.32 -41.28 -6.08
C PHE A 845 -42.30 -39.76 -5.85
N LEU A 846 -41.11 -39.15 -5.67
CA LEU A 846 -40.94 -37.70 -5.57
C LEU A 846 -41.03 -37.00 -6.93
N LYS A 847 -40.80 -37.72 -8.03
CA LYS A 847 -40.72 -37.13 -9.38
C LYS A 847 -42.07 -36.56 -9.83
N SER A 848 -42.02 -35.41 -10.50
CA SER A 848 -43.16 -34.67 -11.04
C SER A 848 -44.20 -34.26 -9.98
N LEU A 849 -43.75 -33.92 -8.76
CA LEU A 849 -44.63 -33.42 -7.70
C LEU A 849 -44.80 -31.90 -7.71
N VAL A 850 -43.78 -31.17 -8.17
CA VAL A 850 -43.73 -29.69 -8.22
C VAL A 850 -43.08 -29.26 -9.53
#